data_AF-A0A9X2IYW1-F1
#
_entry.id   AF-A0A9X2IYW1-F1
#
_cell.length_a   1.000
_cell.length_b   1.000
_cell.length_c   1.000
_cell.angle_alpha   90.00
_cell.angle_beta   90.00
_cell.angle_gamma   90.00
#
_symmetry.space_group_name_H-M   'P 1'
#
loop_
_entity.id
_entity.type
_entity.pdbx_description
1 polymer ?
#
loop_
_entity_poly.entity_id
_entity_poly.type
_entity_poly.pdbx_seq_one_letter_code
_entity_poly.pdbx_strand_id
1 'polypeptide(L)'
;MTEPRPAPAAATPRDFRTARWIALVAGLLGAVFAIATPFLPVQQTTAEVNWPQDGTIGNVEAPLMSQVPVDLDASIPCALVAQVPQGIILNTAPQQGEWAALEGMFVRVTPDSVDVMDRNAIVASAKRSQLDGCSAITISSDIHRTTAEFVGTGIKGTLNGDLRPQVVGIFSDLKGPAPAGLSFHMTVDTRFTSTPTWIKLTAMIAAVLCTLLALGALARLDTSDGRGHRRILPANWLKPTWADGAIIGTLGLWHFVGANTSDDGYILSMVRVAPHAGYLANYFRWYGVPEAPFGWYYYVIQAFAQVSTASPWVRIPALACGILCWMVISREVVPRLGRGVRTSKVALWTGGLVFLAFWLPYDNGLRSEPIVALGALLTWVSIERAIATGRLLPAGVAVLVAAFTLAAAPTGLMCVAALLAGIRPLVRIVVRRHREAAARAETGFFSTLWGSSLPLLAPIAAAGFLVLTVVYSDQTFAAIQEADRVRKVTGPNLAWYEDYLRYYYLFVQTVDGSLSRRFAFLVMILCLVTTALVLLRRRRVPGISTGPTWRLIGVVFGTIFFMMFNPTKWTHHFGAYAGIAGSLAAVTAVAVSATALRSRKNRTVFLAALLFMLALTFSGINGYWYVSSFGVPWFDKTVSLHGNQSNTLVLILFGLALALVGWQTLREDYTKPPASPKTARGRRIRRFAAIPLTVVAALMVAFEVLSLVKGAVTQYPAYSLARSNLDAVRGSSCGLANDVLVESDPNAGRLNPIIDPANPPTADPLGGVDPTGFDPNGVPDDLKADSVEVKPGTGNTSNQSVGANFAEGQNAGTEGGRIAEPGVNGSTVALPYGLDPKTTPIMGSYQKGMQQPAHLISSWYELPARSDDAPLVVITAAGRILSFDQTGALQYGQDLQLEYGKRQADGSVAVQGKYVPRDIGPSPSWRNLRVPLSEIAPDADAVRIVANRNVLIGDQWLAFTPPRVPKLVSLNTFIGSRQQVLEDWAVGLQFPCQQPFLHRDGVATMPNYRIKPDRPLAASSTDTWQAQEFGGPLGWANMLAGATTVPTYLKDNWARDWGSLERYDRYYTDATPARIETGTTTRSGFWSPGQMRVS
;
A
#
# COMPACT_ATOMS: atom_id res chain seq x y z
N MET A 1 -33.37 49.58 39.72
CA MET A 1 -34.38 48.80 39.00
C MET A 1 -34.23 49.11 37.52
N THR A 2 -33.68 48.21 36.72
CA THR A 2 -33.63 48.34 35.26
C THR A 2 -34.97 47.90 34.69
N GLU A 3 -35.60 48.74 33.87
CA GLU A 3 -36.85 48.42 33.17
C GLU A 3 -36.77 47.04 32.48
N PRO A 4 -37.84 46.23 32.56
CA PRO A 4 -37.91 44.99 31.82
C PRO A 4 -37.90 45.32 30.33
N ARG A 5 -36.84 44.91 29.62
CA ARG A 5 -36.82 44.95 28.15
C ARG A 5 -38.10 44.31 27.62
N PRO A 6 -38.83 44.96 26.70
CA PRO A 6 -40.03 44.38 26.11
C PRO A 6 -39.69 43.03 25.48
N ALA A 7 -40.57 42.05 25.66
CA ALA A 7 -40.42 40.73 25.03
C ALA A 7 -40.29 40.92 23.51
N PRO A 8 -39.32 40.29 22.84
CA PRO A 8 -39.14 40.45 21.41
C PRO A 8 -40.43 40.03 20.69
N ALA A 9 -40.87 40.87 19.74
CA ALA A 9 -42.06 40.59 18.93
C ALA A 9 -41.97 39.19 18.29
N ALA A 10 -43.07 38.45 18.30
CA ALA A 10 -43.14 37.14 17.67
C ALA A 10 -42.86 37.29 16.16
N ALA A 11 -41.82 36.61 15.67
CA ALA A 11 -41.42 36.69 14.27
C ALA A 11 -42.59 36.30 13.35
N THR A 12 -42.87 37.16 12.37
CA THR A 12 -43.99 37.00 11.45
C THR A 12 -43.59 36.12 10.24
N PRO A 13 -44.56 35.52 9.51
CA PRO A 13 -44.26 34.75 8.30
C PRO A 13 -43.50 35.54 7.22
N ARG A 14 -43.65 36.88 7.19
CA ARG A 14 -42.93 37.77 6.26
C ARG A 14 -41.43 37.78 6.54
N ASP A 15 -41.00 37.59 7.79
CA ASP A 15 -39.59 37.66 8.22
C ASP A 15 -38.73 36.50 7.69
N PHE A 16 -39.37 35.42 7.20
CA PHE A 16 -38.71 34.24 6.66
C PHE A 16 -38.97 34.02 5.17
N ARG A 17 -39.76 34.86 4.51
CA ARG A 17 -40.14 34.71 3.11
C ARG A 17 -38.92 34.71 2.18
N THR A 18 -37.99 35.65 2.39
CA THR A 18 -36.74 35.74 1.62
C THR A 18 -35.87 34.50 1.84
N ALA A 19 -35.72 34.05 3.08
CA ALA A 19 -34.95 32.85 3.40
C ALA A 19 -35.55 31.59 2.76
N ARG A 20 -36.88 31.48 2.66
CA ARG A 20 -37.55 30.37 1.96
C ARG A 20 -37.23 30.35 0.47
N TRP A 21 -37.28 31.51 -0.20
CA TRP A 21 -36.92 31.61 -1.61
C TRP A 21 -35.44 31.31 -1.86
N ILE A 22 -34.54 31.85 -1.05
CA ILE A 22 -33.10 31.58 -1.17
C ILE A 22 -32.83 30.08 -0.97
N ALA A 23 -33.39 29.46 0.08
CA ALA A 23 -33.19 28.04 0.34
C ALA A 23 -33.71 27.14 -0.79
N LEU A 24 -34.82 27.53 -1.42
CA LEU A 24 -35.38 26.83 -2.57
C LEU A 24 -34.53 27.02 -3.83
N VAL A 25 -34.33 28.26 -4.27
CA VAL A 25 -33.68 28.59 -5.55
C VAL A 25 -32.21 28.22 -5.51
N ALA A 26 -31.47 28.68 -4.50
CA ALA A 26 -30.05 28.34 -4.38
C ALA A 26 -29.85 26.84 -4.10
N GLY A 27 -30.77 26.19 -3.36
CA GLY A 27 -30.71 24.75 -3.15
C GLY A 27 -30.89 23.95 -4.45
N LEU A 28 -31.89 24.29 -5.26
CA LEU A 28 -32.13 23.61 -6.54
C LEU A 28 -31.02 23.90 -7.56
N LEU A 29 -30.60 25.16 -7.69
CA LEU A 29 -29.50 25.53 -8.58
C LEU A 29 -28.19 24.88 -8.16
N GLY A 30 -27.88 24.87 -6.86
CA GLY A 30 -26.68 24.21 -6.34
C GLY A 30 -26.65 22.71 -6.67
N ALA A 31 -27.77 22.01 -6.48
CA ALA A 31 -27.91 20.61 -6.86
C ALA A 31 -27.77 20.39 -8.38
N VAL A 32 -28.44 21.21 -9.20
CA VAL A 32 -28.39 21.10 -10.66
C VAL A 32 -26.98 21.33 -11.20
N PHE A 33 -26.28 22.38 -10.74
CA PHE A 33 -24.90 22.64 -11.16
C PHE A 33 -23.94 21.51 -10.76
N ALA A 34 -24.12 20.95 -9.56
CA ALA A 34 -23.32 19.82 -9.12
C ALA A 34 -23.60 18.55 -9.95
N ILE A 35 -24.87 18.24 -10.24
CA ILE A 35 -25.27 17.10 -11.09
C ILE A 35 -24.82 17.27 -12.54
N ALA A 36 -24.75 18.51 -13.04
CA ALA A 36 -24.31 18.78 -14.41
C ALA A 36 -22.79 18.62 -14.59
N THR A 37 -21.99 18.85 -13.53
CA THR A 37 -20.52 18.87 -13.58
C THR A 37 -19.87 17.68 -14.32
N PRO A 38 -20.29 16.41 -14.12
CA PRO A 38 -19.71 15.25 -14.81
C PRO A 38 -19.84 15.29 -16.35
N PHE A 39 -20.84 16.02 -16.85
CA PHE A 39 -21.24 16.03 -18.26
C PHE A 39 -20.75 17.27 -19.01
N LEU A 40 -20.22 18.26 -18.29
CA LEU A 40 -19.72 19.51 -18.86
C LEU A 40 -18.40 19.28 -19.60
N PRO A 41 -18.10 20.10 -20.63
CA PRO A 41 -16.94 19.90 -21.47
C PRO A 41 -15.61 20.14 -20.74
N VAL A 42 -14.58 19.44 -21.17
CA VAL A 42 -13.19 19.53 -20.70
C VAL A 42 -12.26 19.83 -21.86
N GLN A 43 -11.09 20.43 -21.57
CA GLN A 43 -9.99 20.52 -22.52
C GLN A 43 -9.06 19.33 -22.30
N GLN A 44 -9.00 18.42 -23.26
CA GLN A 44 -8.07 17.29 -23.28
C GLN A 44 -6.79 17.73 -23.99
N THR A 45 -5.64 17.40 -23.42
CA THR A 45 -4.35 17.48 -24.12
C THR A 45 -4.19 16.23 -24.97
N THR A 46 -4.08 16.37 -26.29
CA THR A 46 -3.80 15.24 -27.20
C THR A 46 -2.29 15.06 -27.34
N ALA A 47 -1.85 13.83 -27.57
CA ALA A 47 -0.44 13.51 -27.77
C ALA A 47 -0.26 12.51 -28.90
N GLU A 48 0.68 12.81 -29.79
CA GLU A 48 1.01 12.02 -30.97
C GLU A 48 2.51 11.77 -30.99
N VAL A 49 2.92 10.60 -31.49
CA VAL A 49 4.33 10.27 -31.71
C VAL A 49 4.54 9.96 -33.16
N ASN A 50 5.37 10.79 -33.80
CA ASN A 50 5.80 10.63 -35.18
C ASN A 50 7.25 10.15 -35.23
N TRP A 51 7.54 9.23 -36.13
CA TRP A 51 8.89 8.76 -36.43
C TRP A 51 9.01 8.50 -37.94
N PRO A 52 10.16 8.76 -38.60
CA PRO A 52 11.45 9.18 -38.04
C PRO A 52 11.50 10.62 -37.52
N GLN A 53 12.36 10.89 -36.53
CA GLN A 53 12.56 12.22 -35.95
C GLN A 53 13.86 12.84 -36.52
N ASP A 54 13.83 14.17 -36.73
CA ASP A 54 14.97 14.96 -37.22
C ASP A 54 15.56 14.46 -38.56
N GLY A 55 14.74 13.80 -39.39
CA GLY A 55 15.15 13.30 -40.71
C GLY A 55 16.13 12.12 -40.66
N THR A 56 16.26 11.44 -39.52
CA THR A 56 17.17 10.29 -39.35
C THR A 56 16.45 9.08 -38.76
N ILE A 57 16.89 7.89 -39.15
CA ILE A 57 16.45 6.62 -38.56
C ILE A 57 17.21 6.43 -37.24
N GLY A 58 16.61 6.90 -36.15
CA GLY A 58 17.12 6.75 -34.79
C GLY A 58 16.12 6.03 -33.90
N ASN A 59 16.62 5.22 -32.96
CA ASN A 59 15.78 4.53 -31.98
C ASN A 59 15.20 5.52 -30.98
N VAL A 60 13.90 5.43 -30.73
CA VAL A 60 13.22 6.29 -29.76
C VAL A 60 12.43 5.48 -28.74
N GLU A 61 12.36 5.99 -27.52
CA GLU A 61 11.63 5.38 -26.41
C GLU A 61 10.37 6.17 -26.07
N ALA A 62 9.25 5.47 -25.97
CA ALA A 62 7.96 6.03 -25.60
C ALA A 62 7.13 4.98 -24.82
N PRO A 63 7.53 4.59 -23.59
CA PRO A 63 6.79 3.61 -22.81
C PRO A 63 5.41 4.17 -22.43
N LEU A 64 4.37 3.60 -23.02
CA LEU A 64 3.00 4.05 -22.79
C LEU A 64 2.48 3.54 -21.44
N MET A 65 1.93 4.44 -20.62
CA MET A 65 1.25 4.06 -19.36
C MET A 65 0.02 3.18 -19.61
N SER A 66 -0.68 3.42 -20.72
CA SER A 66 -1.79 2.58 -21.19
C SER A 66 -1.34 1.28 -21.88
N GLN A 67 -0.02 1.08 -22.02
CA GLN A 67 0.66 0.03 -22.79
C GLN A 67 0.42 0.09 -24.31
N VAL A 68 -0.81 0.36 -24.75
CA VAL A 68 -1.20 0.46 -26.17
C VAL A 68 -1.63 1.89 -26.53
N PRO A 69 -1.46 2.32 -27.81
CA PRO A 69 -2.00 3.57 -28.32
C PRO A 69 -3.50 3.47 -28.62
N VAL A 70 -4.14 4.59 -28.96
CA VAL A 70 -5.52 4.60 -29.49
C VAL A 70 -5.55 3.95 -30.86
N ASP A 71 -4.64 4.39 -31.72
CA ASP A 71 -4.42 3.94 -33.10
C ASP A 71 -2.93 4.06 -33.46
N LEU A 72 -2.53 3.30 -34.46
CA LEU A 72 -1.17 3.24 -34.99
C LEU A 72 -1.21 3.04 -36.51
N ASP A 73 -0.45 3.86 -37.24
CA ASP A 73 -0.23 3.73 -38.67
C ASP A 73 1.28 3.76 -38.99
N ALA A 74 1.73 2.88 -39.87
CA ALA A 74 3.11 2.86 -40.35
C ALA A 74 3.19 2.63 -41.86
N SER A 75 4.10 3.34 -42.53
CA SER A 75 4.43 3.15 -43.93
C SER A 75 5.94 2.98 -44.09
N ILE A 76 6.35 1.85 -44.65
CA ILE A 76 7.76 1.48 -44.80
C ILE A 76 8.04 1.26 -46.29
N PRO A 77 8.87 2.09 -46.94
CA PRO A 77 9.24 1.89 -48.34
C PRO A 77 9.86 0.52 -48.58
N CYS A 78 9.37 -0.23 -49.58
CA CYS A 78 9.86 -1.57 -49.87
C CYS A 78 11.35 -1.60 -50.29
N ALA A 79 11.89 -0.46 -50.75
CA ALA A 79 13.32 -0.28 -51.02
C ALA A 79 14.21 -0.50 -49.79
N LEU A 80 13.69 -0.30 -48.56
CA LEU A 80 14.44 -0.54 -47.32
C LEU A 80 14.67 -2.02 -47.05
N VAL A 81 13.82 -2.90 -47.58
CA VAL A 81 13.98 -4.36 -47.43
C VAL A 81 15.29 -4.84 -48.04
N ALA A 82 15.70 -4.26 -49.18
CA ALA A 82 16.94 -4.62 -49.85
C ALA A 82 18.20 -4.24 -49.05
N GLN A 83 18.09 -3.31 -48.10
CA GLN A 83 19.23 -2.84 -47.28
C GLN A 83 19.50 -3.75 -46.08
N VAL A 84 18.59 -4.68 -45.77
CA VAL A 84 18.66 -5.56 -44.61
C VAL A 84 18.74 -7.03 -45.07
N PRO A 85 19.93 -7.66 -45.07
CA PRO A 85 20.05 -9.09 -45.41
C PRO A 85 19.26 -9.98 -44.45
N GLN A 86 19.24 -9.64 -43.18
CA GLN A 86 18.41 -10.23 -42.12
C GLN A 86 18.36 -9.22 -40.96
N GLY A 87 17.20 -9.03 -40.33
CA GLY A 87 17.06 -8.10 -39.21
C GLY A 87 15.65 -7.55 -39.05
N ILE A 88 15.53 -6.47 -38.29
CA ILE A 88 14.27 -5.78 -38.01
C ILE A 88 14.28 -4.39 -38.66
N ILE A 89 13.28 -4.12 -39.52
CA ILE A 89 13.10 -2.78 -40.11
C ILE A 89 12.39 -1.85 -39.12
N LEU A 90 11.39 -2.37 -38.42
CA LEU A 90 10.61 -1.61 -37.44
C LEU A 90 10.04 -2.56 -36.39
N ASN A 91 10.16 -2.19 -35.12
CA ASN A 91 9.48 -2.85 -34.00
C ASN A 91 9.06 -1.86 -32.92
N THR A 92 7.97 -2.18 -32.23
CA THR A 92 7.42 -1.36 -31.14
C THR A 92 8.02 -1.69 -29.76
N ALA A 93 8.83 -2.75 -29.70
CA ALA A 93 9.51 -3.24 -28.51
C ALA A 93 10.83 -3.95 -28.87
N PRO A 94 11.90 -3.86 -28.04
CA PRO A 94 13.14 -4.61 -28.25
C PRO A 94 12.89 -6.12 -28.30
N GLN A 95 13.48 -6.83 -29.28
CA GLN A 95 13.23 -8.27 -29.46
C GLN A 95 13.67 -9.12 -28.24
N GLN A 96 14.68 -8.65 -27.51
CA GLN A 96 15.24 -9.30 -26.33
C GLN A 96 14.39 -9.10 -25.07
N GLY A 97 13.43 -8.18 -25.11
CA GLY A 97 12.61 -7.81 -23.96
C GLY A 97 11.67 -8.90 -23.51
N GLU A 98 11.37 -8.92 -22.21
CA GLU A 98 10.37 -9.83 -21.64
C GLU A 98 9.01 -9.57 -22.31
N TRP A 99 8.32 -10.64 -22.75
CA TRP A 99 7.01 -10.58 -23.44
C TRP A 99 6.98 -9.82 -24.78
N ALA A 100 8.13 -9.30 -25.27
CA ALA A 100 8.16 -8.43 -26.44
C ALA A 100 7.49 -9.06 -27.68
N ALA A 101 7.82 -10.31 -27.99
CA ALA A 101 7.22 -11.03 -29.11
C ALA A 101 5.71 -11.29 -28.96
N LEU A 102 5.21 -11.41 -27.72
CA LEU A 102 3.81 -11.72 -27.41
C LEU A 102 2.92 -10.48 -27.39
N GLU A 103 3.49 -9.30 -27.15
CA GLU A 103 2.73 -8.07 -26.94
C GLU A 103 3.02 -6.97 -27.98
N GLY A 104 4.21 -6.97 -28.58
CA GLY A 104 4.64 -5.96 -29.55
C GLY A 104 4.40 -6.33 -31.02
N MET A 105 4.70 -5.37 -31.89
CA MET A 105 4.68 -5.52 -33.35
C MET A 105 6.10 -5.51 -33.91
N PHE A 106 6.35 -6.37 -34.91
CA PHE A 106 7.66 -6.56 -35.56
C PHE A 106 7.50 -6.66 -37.07
N VAL A 107 8.30 -5.89 -37.81
CA VAL A 107 8.51 -6.03 -39.25
C VAL A 107 9.87 -6.67 -39.45
N ARG A 108 9.86 -8.00 -39.57
CA ARG A 108 11.06 -8.83 -39.62
C ARG A 108 11.40 -9.17 -41.05
N VAL A 109 12.68 -9.06 -41.35
CA VAL A 109 13.27 -9.44 -42.62
C VAL A 109 14.13 -10.68 -42.42
N THR A 110 13.75 -11.78 -43.07
CA THR A 110 14.52 -13.04 -43.11
C THR A 110 15.22 -13.17 -44.47
N PRO A 111 16.10 -14.16 -44.67
CA PRO A 111 16.72 -14.41 -45.98
C PRO A 111 15.70 -14.67 -47.10
N ASP A 112 14.52 -15.23 -46.77
CA ASP A 112 13.53 -15.69 -47.75
C ASP A 112 12.24 -14.85 -47.77
N SER A 113 11.88 -14.22 -46.66
CA SER A 113 10.60 -13.51 -46.47
C SER A 113 10.73 -12.19 -45.72
N VAL A 114 9.68 -11.38 -45.84
CA VAL A 114 9.39 -10.25 -44.96
C VAL A 114 8.08 -10.55 -44.26
N ASP A 115 8.09 -10.53 -42.93
CA ASP A 115 6.95 -10.86 -42.09
C ASP A 115 6.55 -9.63 -41.26
N VAL A 116 5.28 -9.25 -41.33
CA VAL A 116 4.66 -8.31 -40.38
C VAL A 116 3.96 -9.15 -39.33
N MET A 117 4.48 -9.10 -38.10
CA MET A 117 3.97 -9.83 -36.95
C MET A 117 3.44 -8.86 -35.90
N ASP A 118 2.32 -9.20 -35.28
CA ASP A 118 1.70 -8.44 -34.21
C ASP A 118 1.23 -9.43 -33.14
N ARG A 119 1.66 -9.24 -31.89
CA ARG A 119 1.31 -10.12 -30.75
C ARG A 119 1.49 -11.61 -31.03
N ASN A 120 2.67 -11.96 -31.54
CA ASN A 120 3.06 -13.32 -31.94
C ASN A 120 2.19 -13.97 -33.04
N ALA A 121 1.39 -13.18 -33.77
CA ALA A 121 0.63 -13.63 -34.94
C ALA A 121 1.15 -12.95 -36.22
N ILE A 122 1.21 -13.69 -37.32
CA ILE A 122 1.58 -13.12 -38.63
C ILE A 122 0.35 -12.39 -39.19
N VAL A 123 0.47 -11.08 -39.40
CA VAL A 123 -0.56 -10.27 -40.07
C VAL A 123 -0.45 -10.48 -41.57
N ALA A 124 0.74 -10.29 -42.15
CA ALA A 124 1.03 -10.51 -43.55
C ALA A 124 2.48 -10.99 -43.73
N SER A 125 2.73 -11.86 -44.70
CA SER A 125 4.08 -12.33 -45.06
C SER A 125 4.22 -12.41 -46.56
N ALA A 126 5.35 -11.93 -47.08
CA ALA A 126 5.68 -11.96 -48.50
C ALA A 126 7.07 -12.56 -48.69
N LYS A 127 7.24 -13.46 -49.67
CA LYS A 127 8.59 -13.89 -50.07
C LYS A 127 9.31 -12.72 -50.71
N ARG A 128 10.64 -12.64 -50.56
CA ARG A 128 11.41 -11.57 -51.19
C ARG A 128 11.25 -11.52 -52.71
N SER A 129 11.13 -12.69 -53.35
CA SER A 129 10.87 -12.81 -54.79
C SER A 129 9.49 -12.29 -55.23
N GLN A 130 8.58 -12.05 -54.29
CA GLN A 130 7.24 -11.51 -54.55
C GLN A 130 7.16 -10.00 -54.31
N LEU A 131 8.27 -9.35 -53.93
CA LEU A 131 8.32 -7.91 -53.66
C LEU A 131 8.62 -7.08 -54.93
N ASP A 132 8.72 -7.71 -56.10
CA ASP A 132 8.80 -7.01 -57.38
C ASP A 132 7.54 -6.18 -57.61
N GLY A 133 7.70 -4.87 -57.77
CA GLY A 133 6.58 -3.92 -57.86
C GLY A 133 6.00 -3.47 -56.52
N CYS A 134 6.55 -3.91 -55.38
CA CYS A 134 6.16 -3.39 -54.07
C CYS A 134 6.62 -1.93 -53.91
N SER A 135 5.70 -1.02 -53.59
CA SER A 135 6.03 0.37 -53.28
C SER A 135 6.29 0.58 -51.78
N ALA A 136 5.40 0.08 -50.92
CA ALA A 136 5.50 0.22 -49.47
C ALA A 136 4.80 -0.92 -48.72
N ILE A 137 5.23 -1.14 -47.48
CA ILE A 137 4.53 -1.95 -46.48
C ILE A 137 3.71 -0.96 -45.64
N THR A 138 2.39 -1.03 -45.73
CA THR A 138 1.47 -0.20 -44.93
C THR A 138 0.85 -1.03 -43.83
N ILE A 139 0.90 -0.52 -42.60
CA ILE A 139 0.36 -1.16 -41.41
C ILE A 139 -0.59 -0.17 -40.75
N SER A 140 -1.76 -0.66 -40.31
CA SER A 140 -2.73 0.13 -39.56
C SER A 140 -3.34 -0.73 -38.47
N SER A 141 -3.40 -0.23 -37.23
CA SER A 141 -3.93 -0.93 -36.07
C SER A 141 -4.81 0.00 -35.24
N ASP A 142 -6.05 -0.40 -35.03
CA ASP A 142 -7.04 0.29 -34.20
C ASP A 142 -7.77 -0.71 -33.27
N ILE A 143 -8.74 -0.23 -32.51
CA ILE A 143 -9.53 -1.07 -31.59
C ILE A 143 -10.32 -2.20 -32.28
N HIS A 144 -10.50 -2.14 -33.59
CA HIS A 144 -11.30 -3.09 -34.36
C HIS A 144 -10.46 -4.13 -35.10
N ARG A 145 -9.27 -3.76 -35.59
CA ARG A 145 -8.40 -4.66 -36.35
C ARG A 145 -6.95 -4.16 -36.46
N THR A 146 -6.04 -5.09 -36.71
CA THR A 146 -4.70 -4.82 -37.25
C THR A 146 -4.63 -5.30 -38.71
N THR A 147 -4.13 -4.46 -39.61
CA THR A 147 -3.98 -4.74 -41.04
C THR A 147 -2.55 -4.48 -41.51
N ALA A 148 -2.08 -5.28 -42.46
CA ALA A 148 -0.81 -5.07 -43.13
C ALA A 148 -0.93 -5.39 -44.62
N GLU A 149 -0.36 -4.55 -45.48
CA GLU A 149 -0.39 -4.71 -46.93
C GLU A 149 0.98 -4.38 -47.54
N PHE A 150 1.42 -5.24 -48.46
CA PHE A 150 2.55 -4.99 -49.35
C PHE A 150 2.01 -4.35 -50.63
N VAL A 151 1.93 -3.03 -50.66
CA VAL A 151 1.26 -2.25 -51.70
C VAL A 151 1.89 -2.51 -53.07
N GLY A 152 1.06 -2.88 -54.05
CA GLY A 152 1.49 -3.21 -55.42
C GLY A 152 1.65 -4.71 -55.70
N THR A 153 1.72 -5.57 -54.66
CA THR A 153 1.86 -7.03 -54.82
C THR A 153 0.53 -7.79 -54.68
N GLY A 154 -0.49 -7.15 -54.09
CA GLY A 154 -1.77 -7.79 -53.74
C GLY A 154 -1.72 -8.62 -52.45
N ILE A 155 -0.57 -8.72 -51.79
CA ILE A 155 -0.41 -9.43 -50.53
C ILE A 155 -0.86 -8.53 -49.38
N LYS A 156 -1.95 -8.90 -48.72
CA LYS A 156 -2.49 -8.22 -47.55
C LYS A 156 -3.04 -9.20 -46.53
N GLY A 157 -3.09 -8.79 -45.28
CA GLY A 157 -3.70 -9.56 -44.21
C GLY A 157 -4.35 -8.68 -43.16
N THR A 158 -5.19 -9.31 -42.34
CA THR A 158 -6.00 -8.63 -41.33
C THR A 158 -6.24 -9.56 -40.16
N LEU A 159 -5.99 -9.06 -38.96
CA LEU A 159 -6.38 -9.69 -37.72
C LEU A 159 -7.53 -8.87 -37.12
N ASN A 160 -8.67 -9.51 -36.88
CA ASN A 160 -9.86 -8.85 -36.35
C ASN A 160 -9.87 -8.88 -34.81
N GLY A 161 -10.41 -7.83 -34.20
CA GLY A 161 -10.43 -7.63 -32.75
C GLY A 161 -9.39 -6.59 -32.30
N ASP A 162 -9.41 -6.27 -31.01
CA ASP A 162 -8.43 -5.35 -30.41
C ASP A 162 -7.09 -6.08 -30.27
N LEU A 163 -6.27 -5.95 -31.31
CA LEU A 163 -4.93 -6.54 -31.38
C LEU A 163 -3.83 -5.48 -31.38
N ARG A 164 -4.15 -4.21 -31.07
CA ARG A 164 -3.18 -3.10 -30.95
C ARG A 164 -1.91 -3.50 -30.20
N PRO A 165 -0.72 -3.27 -30.78
CA PRO A 165 0.53 -3.66 -30.16
C PRO A 165 0.81 -2.82 -28.93
N GLN A 166 1.48 -3.44 -27.96
CA GLN A 166 2.16 -2.72 -26.91
C GLN A 166 3.31 -1.90 -27.53
N VAL A 167 3.39 -0.63 -27.17
CA VAL A 167 4.43 0.29 -27.65
C VAL A 167 5.26 0.77 -26.47
N VAL A 168 6.55 0.44 -26.51
CA VAL A 168 7.56 0.97 -25.57
C VAL A 168 8.57 1.90 -26.24
N GLY A 169 8.54 1.95 -27.57
CA GLY A 169 9.37 2.80 -28.40
C GLY A 169 9.21 2.42 -29.87
N ILE A 170 10.04 3.02 -30.72
CA ILE A 170 10.18 2.64 -32.13
C ILE A 170 11.66 2.33 -32.33
N PHE A 171 11.95 1.07 -32.64
CA PHE A 171 13.31 0.57 -32.84
C PHE A 171 13.50 0.07 -34.27
N SER A 172 14.74 0.13 -34.74
CA SER A 172 15.15 -0.31 -36.07
C SER A 172 16.63 -0.70 -36.08
N ASP A 173 16.97 -1.72 -36.87
CA ASP A 173 18.37 -2.06 -37.16
C ASP A 173 18.95 -1.18 -38.28
N LEU A 174 18.11 -0.41 -38.97
CA LEU A 174 18.52 0.56 -40.00
C LEU A 174 19.13 1.80 -39.35
N LYS A 175 20.11 2.41 -40.05
CA LYS A 175 20.76 3.65 -39.64
C LYS A 175 20.93 4.59 -40.84
N GLY A 176 20.90 5.89 -40.58
CA GLY A 176 21.16 6.92 -41.60
C GLY A 176 19.99 7.86 -41.85
N PRO A 177 20.00 8.60 -42.97
CA PRO A 177 18.92 9.54 -43.30
C PRO A 177 17.60 8.81 -43.57
N ALA A 178 16.49 9.37 -43.09
CA ALA A 178 15.16 8.85 -43.33
C ALA A 178 14.79 9.01 -44.81
N PRO A 179 14.49 7.92 -45.55
CA PRO A 179 14.04 8.03 -46.94
C PRO A 179 12.62 8.60 -47.01
N ALA A 180 12.30 9.22 -48.15
CA ALA A 180 10.94 9.68 -48.42
C ALA A 180 9.95 8.51 -48.38
N GLY A 181 8.82 8.71 -47.68
CA GLY A 181 7.77 7.71 -47.52
C GLY A 181 7.90 6.79 -46.29
N LEU A 182 9.03 6.82 -45.57
CA LEU A 182 9.13 6.17 -44.26
C LEU A 182 8.39 7.00 -43.21
N SER A 183 7.38 6.42 -42.58
CA SER A 183 6.60 7.06 -41.53
C SER A 183 6.04 6.05 -40.54
N PHE A 184 5.92 6.49 -39.31
CA PHE A 184 5.22 5.85 -38.22
C PHE A 184 4.50 6.95 -37.45
N HIS A 185 3.22 6.73 -37.17
CA HIS A 185 2.36 7.61 -36.42
C HIS A 185 1.59 6.79 -35.40
N MET A 186 1.50 7.29 -34.18
CA MET A 186 0.55 6.75 -33.20
C MET A 186 -0.11 7.88 -32.40
N THR A 187 -1.39 7.68 -32.10
CA THR A 187 -2.14 8.53 -31.17
C THR A 187 -2.04 7.95 -29.75
N VAL A 188 -1.40 8.67 -28.84
CA VAL A 188 -1.25 8.24 -27.44
C VAL A 188 -2.56 8.42 -26.69
N ASP A 189 -2.95 7.42 -25.88
CA ASP A 189 -4.17 7.49 -25.08
C ASP A 189 -4.02 8.44 -23.88
N THR A 190 -4.39 9.69 -24.12
CA THR A 190 -4.34 10.81 -23.16
C THR A 190 -5.72 11.16 -22.61
N ARG A 191 -6.69 10.23 -22.64
CA ARG A 191 -8.10 10.51 -22.28
C ARG A 191 -8.28 11.08 -20.87
N PHE A 192 -7.35 10.81 -19.96
CA PHE A 192 -7.39 11.26 -18.56
C PHE A 192 -6.65 12.59 -18.32
N THR A 193 -5.81 13.02 -19.27
CA THR A 193 -5.07 14.28 -19.20
C THR A 193 -5.97 15.44 -19.64
N SER A 194 -6.79 15.93 -18.71
CA SER A 194 -7.79 16.95 -19.00
C SER A 194 -7.86 18.05 -17.95
N THR A 195 -8.33 19.22 -18.36
CA THR A 195 -8.60 20.36 -17.49
C THR A 195 -10.04 20.85 -17.67
N PRO A 196 -10.69 21.38 -16.62
CA PRO A 196 -12.05 21.89 -16.74
C PRO A 196 -12.09 23.12 -17.64
N THR A 197 -13.05 23.17 -18.56
CA THR A 197 -13.35 24.41 -19.30
C THR A 197 -13.89 25.50 -18.37
N TRP A 198 -13.91 26.76 -18.83
CA TRP A 198 -14.53 27.86 -18.09
C TRP A 198 -16.00 27.61 -17.72
N ILE A 199 -16.75 26.90 -18.57
CA ILE A 199 -18.14 26.53 -18.29
C ILE A 199 -18.20 25.55 -17.11
N LYS A 200 -17.37 24.49 -17.15
CA LYS A 200 -17.27 23.50 -16.07
C LYS A 200 -16.82 24.15 -14.76
N LEU A 201 -15.79 24.99 -14.81
CA LEU A 201 -15.27 25.71 -13.65
C LEU A 201 -16.33 26.63 -13.01
N THR A 202 -17.04 27.41 -13.84
CA THR A 202 -18.10 28.32 -13.37
C THR A 202 -19.25 27.54 -12.72
N ALA A 203 -19.66 26.41 -13.30
CA ALA A 203 -20.70 25.56 -12.72
C ALA A 203 -20.27 24.99 -11.36
N MET A 204 -19.02 24.55 -11.22
CA MET A 204 -18.50 24.07 -9.93
C MET A 204 -18.50 25.16 -8.87
N ILE A 205 -17.99 26.36 -9.20
CA ILE A 205 -18.00 27.52 -8.29
C ILE A 205 -19.44 27.90 -7.92
N ALA A 206 -20.35 27.95 -8.90
CA ALA A 206 -21.76 28.26 -8.67
C ALA A 206 -22.42 27.21 -7.78
N ALA A 207 -22.12 25.92 -7.94
CA ALA A 207 -22.62 24.85 -7.08
C ALA A 207 -22.20 25.03 -5.61
N VAL A 208 -20.93 25.37 -5.37
CA VAL A 208 -20.40 25.65 -4.03
C VAL A 208 -21.11 26.86 -3.41
N LEU A 209 -21.11 27.99 -4.11
CA LEU A 209 -21.71 29.24 -3.60
C LEU A 209 -23.22 29.07 -3.34
N CYS A 210 -23.95 28.46 -4.26
CA CYS A 210 -25.38 28.20 -4.11
C CYS A 210 -25.65 27.27 -2.93
N THR A 211 -24.84 26.23 -2.73
CA THR A 211 -24.97 25.32 -1.58
C THR A 211 -24.72 26.05 -0.25
N LEU A 212 -23.69 26.88 -0.17
CA LEU A 212 -23.40 27.68 1.03
C LEU A 212 -24.54 28.66 1.34
N LEU A 213 -25.06 29.35 0.33
CA LEU A 213 -26.22 30.24 0.47
C LEU A 213 -27.47 29.48 0.91
N ALA A 214 -27.73 28.29 0.34
CA ALA A 214 -28.85 27.45 0.68
C ALA A 214 -28.77 26.93 2.13
N LEU A 215 -27.60 26.51 2.60
CA LEU A 215 -27.37 26.11 3.98
C LEU A 215 -27.50 27.28 4.95
N GLY A 216 -27.01 28.47 4.59
CA GLY A 216 -27.20 29.70 5.36
C GLY A 216 -28.69 30.08 5.49
N ALA A 217 -29.44 29.96 4.40
CA ALA A 217 -30.89 30.17 4.40
C ALA A 217 -31.62 29.10 5.23
N LEU A 218 -31.21 27.83 5.16
CA LEU A 218 -31.73 26.75 6.01
C LEU A 218 -31.47 27.04 7.50
N ALA A 219 -30.28 27.55 7.84
CA ALA A 219 -29.93 27.97 9.18
C ALA A 219 -30.86 29.08 9.69
N ARG A 220 -31.25 30.02 8.82
CA ARG A 220 -32.23 31.06 9.16
C ARG A 220 -33.62 30.46 9.35
N LEU A 221 -34.09 29.59 8.46
CA LEU A 221 -35.38 28.89 8.59
C LEU A 221 -35.47 28.04 9.86
N ASP A 222 -34.32 27.52 10.31
CA ASP A 222 -34.21 26.77 11.54
C ASP A 222 -34.61 27.57 12.78
N THR A 223 -34.48 28.90 12.76
CA THR A 223 -34.84 29.82 13.88
C THR A 223 -36.31 30.24 13.93
N SER A 224 -37.15 29.70 13.04
CA SER A 224 -38.57 30.08 12.94
C SER A 224 -39.46 29.67 14.12
N ASP A 225 -38.95 28.91 15.07
CA ASP A 225 -39.62 28.59 16.35
C ASP A 225 -39.23 29.56 17.48
N GLY A 226 -38.57 30.67 17.16
CA GLY A 226 -38.13 31.69 18.13
C GLY A 226 -36.90 31.31 18.95
N ARG A 227 -36.28 30.16 18.67
CA ARG A 227 -35.06 29.70 19.37
C ARG A 227 -33.84 29.82 18.47
N GLY A 228 -32.76 30.40 18.99
CA GLY A 228 -31.48 30.47 18.28
C GLY A 228 -30.76 29.13 18.15
N HIS A 229 -29.68 29.11 17.36
CA HIS A 229 -28.77 27.96 17.30
C HIS A 229 -27.93 27.86 18.59
N ARG A 230 -27.66 26.63 19.02
CA ARG A 230 -26.71 26.38 20.12
C ARG A 230 -25.27 26.47 19.60
N ARG A 231 -24.34 26.86 20.47
CA ARG A 231 -22.89 26.94 20.17
C ARG A 231 -22.40 25.71 19.41
N ILE A 232 -21.69 25.90 18.30
CA ILE A 232 -21.12 24.82 17.47
C ILE A 232 -20.25 23.92 18.33
N LEU A 233 -19.25 24.48 19.01
CA LEU A 233 -18.48 23.74 19.99
C LEU A 233 -19.06 23.92 21.40
N PRO A 234 -19.20 22.84 22.19
CA PRO A 234 -19.57 22.92 23.61
C PRO A 234 -18.66 23.86 24.40
N ALA A 235 -19.19 24.53 25.44
CA ALA A 235 -18.43 25.51 26.25
C ALA A 235 -17.17 24.96 26.93
N ASN A 236 -17.07 23.64 27.09
CA ASN A 236 -15.92 22.97 27.70
C ASN A 236 -15.05 22.24 26.67
N TRP A 237 -15.18 22.52 25.37
CA TRP A 237 -14.46 21.79 24.32
C TRP A 237 -12.93 21.81 24.54
N LEU A 238 -12.36 22.99 24.84
CA LEU A 238 -10.93 23.19 25.03
C LEU A 238 -10.41 22.93 26.45
N LYS A 239 -11.23 22.46 27.39
CA LYS A 239 -10.78 22.25 28.78
C LYS A 239 -10.04 20.91 28.92
N PRO A 240 -8.71 20.85 29.07
CA PRO A 240 -7.99 19.57 29.05
C PRO A 240 -8.37 18.66 30.23
N THR A 241 -8.28 17.35 30.02
CA THR A 241 -8.40 16.32 31.05
C THR A 241 -7.18 15.38 31.01
N TRP A 242 -6.95 14.64 32.09
CA TRP A 242 -5.89 13.63 32.15
C TRP A 242 -6.04 12.54 31.08
N ALA A 243 -7.28 12.19 30.71
CA ALA A 243 -7.52 11.26 29.61
C ALA A 243 -7.04 11.88 28.29
N ASP A 244 -7.32 13.17 28.04
CA ASP A 244 -6.82 13.83 26.82
C ASP A 244 -5.29 13.83 26.74
N GLY A 245 -4.61 14.15 27.85
CA GLY A 245 -3.16 14.12 27.90
C GLY A 245 -2.58 12.74 27.59
N ALA A 246 -3.19 11.67 28.11
CA ALA A 246 -2.75 10.30 27.83
C ALA A 246 -3.07 9.85 26.39
N ILE A 247 -4.30 10.05 25.91
CA ILE A 247 -4.68 9.60 24.57
C ILE A 247 -3.93 10.40 23.49
N ILE A 248 -3.93 11.73 23.57
CA ILE A 248 -3.24 12.60 22.60
C ILE A 248 -1.72 12.41 22.73
N GLY A 249 -1.20 12.25 23.95
CA GLY A 249 0.22 11.96 24.17
C GLY A 249 0.65 10.64 23.54
N THR A 250 -0.15 9.57 23.66
CA THR A 250 0.12 8.29 23.00
C THR A 250 0.05 8.41 21.49
N LEU A 251 -0.93 9.14 20.93
CA LEU A 251 -0.98 9.41 19.48
C LEU A 251 0.26 10.16 19.00
N GLY A 252 0.70 11.19 19.75
CA GLY A 252 1.90 11.95 19.43
C GLY A 252 3.17 11.11 19.51
N LEU A 253 3.30 10.23 20.50
CA LEU A 253 4.41 9.27 20.58
C LEU A 253 4.38 8.30 19.40
N TRP A 254 3.21 7.72 19.12
CA TRP A 254 3.01 6.73 18.05
C TRP A 254 3.24 7.30 16.66
N HIS A 255 3.02 8.60 16.45
CA HIS A 255 3.36 9.27 15.20
C HIS A 255 4.84 9.09 14.82
N PHE A 256 5.73 9.07 15.82
CA PHE A 256 7.18 8.90 15.61
C PHE A 256 7.63 7.44 15.69
N VAL A 257 7.16 6.68 16.68
CA VAL A 257 7.66 5.30 16.93
C VAL A 257 6.77 4.20 16.36
N GLY A 258 5.53 4.54 16.00
CA GLY A 258 4.50 3.59 15.59
C GLY A 258 4.69 3.05 14.18
N ALA A 259 4.10 1.89 13.94
CA ALA A 259 4.14 1.22 12.66
C ALA A 259 3.44 2.01 11.54
N ASN A 260 3.95 1.87 10.33
CA ASN A 260 3.34 2.37 9.11
C ASN A 260 2.31 1.37 8.55
N THR A 261 1.48 1.83 7.61
CA THR A 261 0.50 0.96 6.93
C THR A 261 1.05 0.44 5.61
N SER A 262 0.43 -0.59 5.02
CA SER A 262 0.88 -1.22 3.78
C SER A 262 1.04 -0.21 2.63
N ASP A 263 0.03 0.61 2.40
CA ASP A 263 -0.10 1.41 1.18
C ASP A 263 0.55 2.80 1.32
N ASP A 264 1.38 3.02 2.34
CA ASP A 264 2.02 4.31 2.56
C ASP A 264 2.95 4.67 1.40
N GLY A 265 3.76 3.72 0.90
CA GLY A 265 4.58 3.91 -0.30
C GLY A 265 3.73 4.09 -1.56
N TYR A 266 2.66 3.30 -1.70
CA TYR A 266 1.73 3.32 -2.82
C TYR A 266 1.15 4.72 -3.03
N ILE A 267 0.58 5.28 -1.97
CA ILE A 267 -0.09 6.58 -2.00
C ILE A 267 0.95 7.70 -2.15
N LEU A 268 2.10 7.62 -1.46
CA LEU A 268 3.13 8.64 -1.55
C LEU A 268 3.68 8.78 -2.97
N SER A 269 3.97 7.69 -3.66
CA SER A 269 4.48 7.74 -5.04
C SER A 269 3.46 8.35 -5.99
N MET A 270 2.19 7.95 -5.89
CA MET A 270 1.11 8.51 -6.72
C MET A 270 0.95 10.02 -6.54
N VAL A 271 0.90 10.52 -5.29
CA VAL A 271 0.71 11.94 -5.04
C VAL A 271 1.93 12.79 -5.40
N ARG A 272 3.15 12.20 -5.38
CA ARG A 272 4.38 12.88 -5.81
C ARG A 272 4.44 13.04 -7.33
N VAL A 273 3.92 12.07 -8.09
CA VAL A 273 3.95 12.07 -9.57
C VAL A 273 2.76 12.82 -10.18
N ALA A 274 1.61 12.83 -9.51
CA ALA A 274 0.36 13.47 -9.99
C ALA A 274 0.51 14.92 -10.51
N PRO A 275 1.29 15.83 -9.86
CA PRO A 275 1.48 17.19 -10.38
C PRO A 275 2.12 17.22 -11.78
N HIS A 276 3.01 16.28 -12.08
CA HIS A 276 3.69 16.18 -13.37
C HIS A 276 2.83 15.47 -14.42
N ALA A 277 2.10 14.43 -14.00
CA ALA A 277 1.17 13.67 -14.84
C ALA A 277 -0.03 14.48 -15.31
N GLY A 278 -0.44 15.50 -14.54
CA GLY A 278 -1.62 16.33 -14.82
C GLY A 278 -2.94 15.77 -14.26
N TYR A 279 -2.91 14.57 -13.68
CA TYR A 279 -4.03 13.94 -12.97
C TYR A 279 -3.52 12.92 -11.96
N LEU A 280 -4.37 12.48 -11.04
CA LEU A 280 -4.03 11.46 -10.05
C LEU A 280 -4.20 10.04 -10.64
N ALA A 281 -3.19 9.61 -11.40
CA ALA A 281 -3.12 8.28 -12.00
C ALA A 281 -2.90 7.19 -10.95
N ASN A 282 -3.49 6.02 -11.15
CA ASN A 282 -2.98 4.82 -10.51
C ASN A 282 -1.62 4.47 -11.12
N TYR A 283 -0.57 4.66 -10.35
CA TYR A 283 0.81 4.60 -10.83
C TYR A 283 1.35 3.17 -10.98
N PHE A 284 0.79 2.22 -10.23
CA PHE A 284 1.33 0.86 -10.12
C PHE A 284 0.52 -0.20 -10.87
N ARG A 285 -0.75 0.08 -11.18
CA ARG A 285 -1.68 -0.91 -11.73
C ARG A 285 -2.73 -0.22 -12.59
N TRP A 286 -3.50 -1.02 -13.33
CA TRP A 286 -4.70 -0.58 -14.05
C TRP A 286 -4.40 0.43 -15.16
N TYR A 287 -3.28 0.29 -15.85
CA TYR A 287 -3.01 1.00 -17.12
C TYR A 287 -3.07 2.53 -16.99
N GLY A 288 -2.71 3.06 -15.81
CA GLY A 288 -2.70 4.50 -15.54
C GLY A 288 -4.07 5.15 -15.33
N VAL A 289 -5.17 4.41 -15.17
CA VAL A 289 -6.49 5.03 -14.94
C VAL A 289 -6.53 5.89 -13.67
N PRO A 290 -7.33 6.97 -13.62
CA PRO A 290 -7.37 7.88 -12.47
C PRO A 290 -7.96 7.23 -11.21
N GLU A 291 -7.57 7.69 -10.03
CA GLU A 291 -8.16 7.32 -8.72
C GLU A 291 -9.60 7.78 -8.47
N ALA A 292 -10.30 8.23 -9.50
CA ALA A 292 -11.71 8.61 -9.43
C ALA A 292 -12.63 7.35 -9.56
N PRO A 293 -13.82 7.32 -8.94
CA PRO A 293 -14.52 8.42 -8.28
C PRO A 293 -14.10 8.68 -6.82
N PHE A 294 -13.09 7.96 -6.31
CA PHE A 294 -12.58 8.13 -4.95
C PHE A 294 -11.37 9.10 -4.93
N GLY A 295 -10.67 9.19 -3.80
CA GLY A 295 -9.31 9.74 -3.79
C GLY A 295 -9.16 11.26 -3.66
N TRP A 296 -10.23 12.04 -3.42
CA TRP A 296 -10.04 13.50 -3.20
C TRP A 296 -9.11 13.80 -2.02
N TYR A 297 -9.07 12.92 -1.02
CA TYR A 297 -8.20 13.02 0.14
C TYR A 297 -6.72 12.92 -0.25
N TYR A 298 -6.38 12.22 -1.33
CA TYR A 298 -5.00 12.12 -1.81
C TYR A 298 -4.49 13.46 -2.33
N TYR A 299 -5.34 14.34 -2.87
CA TYR A 299 -4.95 15.72 -3.18
C TYR A 299 -4.58 16.54 -1.93
N VAL A 300 -5.14 16.21 -0.75
CA VAL A 300 -4.70 16.81 0.53
C VAL A 300 -3.29 16.33 0.87
N ILE A 301 -3.02 15.04 0.72
CA ILE A 301 -1.68 14.47 0.96
C ILE A 301 -0.67 15.02 -0.05
N GLN A 302 -1.05 15.19 -1.32
CA GLN A 302 -0.24 15.85 -2.35
C GLN A 302 0.20 17.25 -1.91
N ALA A 303 -0.72 18.05 -1.36
CA ALA A 303 -0.39 19.40 -0.87
C ALA A 303 0.68 19.37 0.25
N PHE A 304 0.67 18.34 1.11
CA PHE A 304 1.72 18.14 2.11
C PHE A 304 3.02 17.64 1.48
N ALA A 305 2.95 16.68 0.55
CA ALA A 305 4.10 16.11 -0.14
C ALA A 305 4.88 17.14 -0.97
N GLN A 306 4.21 18.16 -1.50
CA GLN A 306 4.84 19.30 -2.19
C GLN A 306 5.69 20.18 -1.25
N VAL A 307 5.40 20.20 0.05
CA VAL A 307 6.21 20.89 1.05
C VAL A 307 7.39 20.01 1.50
N SER A 308 7.10 18.76 1.84
CA SER A 308 8.12 17.77 2.20
C SER A 308 7.55 16.36 2.05
N THR A 309 8.39 15.43 1.63
CA THR A 309 8.05 13.99 1.53
C THR A 309 8.41 13.21 2.79
N ALA A 310 8.95 13.87 3.82
CA ALA A 310 9.35 13.22 5.06
C ALA A 310 8.17 12.52 5.74
N SER A 311 8.34 11.26 6.13
CA SER A 311 7.33 10.43 6.79
C SER A 311 6.57 11.10 7.95
N PRO A 312 7.21 11.79 8.93
CA PRO A 312 6.47 12.43 10.01
C PRO A 312 5.71 13.68 9.58
N TRP A 313 6.00 14.26 8.41
CA TRP A 313 5.28 15.41 7.87
C TRP A 313 4.03 14.99 7.09
N VAL A 314 4.18 14.09 6.12
CA VAL A 314 3.07 13.67 5.24
C VAL A 314 1.96 12.94 6.01
N ARG A 315 2.26 12.39 7.20
CA ARG A 315 1.30 11.71 8.09
C ARG A 315 0.56 12.64 9.07
N ILE A 316 0.87 13.94 9.10
CA ILE A 316 0.18 14.91 9.97
C ILE A 316 -1.34 14.92 9.77
N PRO A 317 -1.89 14.85 8.53
CA PRO A 317 -3.34 14.77 8.33
C PRO A 317 -4.00 13.59 9.07
N ALA A 318 -3.36 12.43 9.09
CA ALA A 318 -3.84 11.27 9.85
C ALA A 318 -3.83 11.55 11.36
N LEU A 319 -2.70 12.05 11.91
CA LEU A 319 -2.61 12.42 13.32
C LEU A 319 -3.69 13.45 13.73
N ALA A 320 -3.93 14.46 12.89
CA ALA A 320 -4.97 15.45 13.11
C ALA A 320 -6.37 14.81 13.14
N CYS A 321 -6.66 13.86 12.24
CA CYS A 321 -7.90 13.10 12.28
C CYS A 321 -8.05 12.31 13.58
N GLY A 322 -6.99 11.69 14.08
CA GLY A 322 -7.01 10.93 15.35
C GLY A 322 -7.29 11.81 16.55
N ILE A 323 -6.63 12.96 16.63
CA ILE A 323 -6.86 13.96 17.69
C ILE A 323 -8.32 14.46 17.63
N LEU A 324 -8.82 14.80 16.44
CA LEU A 324 -10.20 15.25 16.26
C LEU A 324 -11.21 14.18 16.61
N CYS A 325 -10.98 12.92 16.21
CA CYS A 325 -11.80 11.77 16.62
C CYS A 325 -11.91 11.69 18.15
N TRP A 326 -10.79 11.71 18.86
CA TRP A 326 -10.79 11.65 20.32
C TRP A 326 -11.52 12.86 20.96
N MET A 327 -11.29 14.06 20.45
CA MET A 327 -11.96 15.27 20.94
C MET A 327 -13.48 15.18 20.75
N VAL A 328 -13.95 14.68 19.60
CA VAL A 328 -15.37 14.47 19.32
C VAL A 328 -15.96 13.37 20.22
N ILE A 329 -15.25 12.25 20.41
CA ILE A 329 -15.68 11.15 21.30
C ILE A 329 -15.87 11.67 22.73
N SER A 330 -14.85 12.33 23.28
CA SER A 330 -14.82 12.74 24.69
C SER A 330 -15.78 13.88 25.01
N ARG A 331 -16.03 14.81 24.06
CA ARG A 331 -16.79 16.05 24.31
C ARG A 331 -18.19 16.08 23.75
N GLU A 332 -18.48 15.36 22.67
CA GLU A 332 -19.80 15.36 22.05
C GLU A 332 -20.51 14.01 22.18
N VAL A 333 -19.82 12.90 21.89
CA VAL A 333 -20.45 11.58 21.88
C VAL A 333 -20.71 11.05 23.29
N VAL A 334 -19.68 10.97 24.14
CA VAL A 334 -19.79 10.45 25.52
C VAL A 334 -20.86 11.20 26.33
N PRO A 335 -20.94 12.55 26.29
CA PRO A 335 -22.02 13.29 26.96
C PRO A 335 -23.41 13.01 26.41
N ARG A 336 -23.54 12.74 25.10
CA ARG A 336 -24.82 12.47 24.43
C ARG A 336 -25.40 11.10 24.79
N LEU A 337 -24.54 10.14 25.09
CA LEU A 337 -24.89 8.74 25.40
C LEU A 337 -25.45 8.54 26.82
N GLY A 338 -25.40 9.57 27.67
CA GLY A 338 -26.13 9.60 28.94
C GLY A 338 -25.30 10.12 30.12
N ARG A 339 -25.98 10.53 31.19
CA ARG A 339 -25.33 11.10 32.39
C ARG A 339 -24.35 10.13 33.06
N GLY A 340 -24.67 8.83 33.07
CA GLY A 340 -23.83 7.80 33.68
C GLY A 340 -22.50 7.62 32.94
N VAL A 341 -22.54 7.66 31.59
CA VAL A 341 -21.35 7.60 30.73
C VAL A 341 -20.49 8.84 30.93
N ARG A 342 -21.10 10.03 30.85
CA ARG A 342 -20.41 11.33 31.05
C ARG A 342 -19.66 11.45 32.37
N THR A 343 -20.24 10.99 33.48
CA THR A 343 -19.65 11.17 34.82
C THR A 343 -18.66 10.07 35.21
N SER A 344 -18.59 8.98 34.46
CA SER A 344 -17.74 7.84 34.79
C SER A 344 -16.35 8.01 34.19
N LYS A 345 -15.34 8.20 35.05
CA LYS A 345 -13.94 8.22 34.61
C LYS A 345 -13.55 6.90 33.93
N VAL A 346 -14.02 5.76 34.45
CA VAL A 346 -13.74 4.43 33.88
C VAL A 346 -14.29 4.33 32.46
N ALA A 347 -15.50 4.83 32.21
CA ALA A 347 -16.09 4.79 30.87
C ALA A 347 -15.30 5.63 29.85
N LEU A 348 -14.85 6.82 30.27
CA LEU A 348 -14.03 7.69 29.42
C LEU A 348 -12.67 7.04 29.09
N TRP A 349 -11.98 6.47 30.08
CA TRP A 349 -10.73 5.75 29.87
C TRP A 349 -10.90 4.50 29.01
N THR A 350 -11.93 3.68 29.26
CA THR A 350 -12.22 2.51 28.41
C THR A 350 -12.45 2.94 26.96
N GLY A 351 -13.23 4.01 26.74
CA GLY A 351 -13.48 4.50 25.39
C GLY A 351 -12.21 5.00 24.70
N GLY A 352 -11.34 5.74 25.41
CA GLY A 352 -10.07 6.22 24.88
C GLY A 352 -9.07 5.10 24.58
N LEU A 353 -8.98 4.09 25.45
CA LEU A 353 -8.08 2.95 25.25
C LEU A 353 -8.52 2.03 24.13
N VAL A 354 -9.82 1.80 23.97
CA VAL A 354 -10.35 1.04 22.81
C VAL A 354 -10.22 1.83 21.52
N PHE A 355 -10.38 3.17 21.58
CA PHE A 355 -10.05 4.03 20.43
C PHE A 355 -8.58 3.89 20.03
N LEU A 356 -7.64 3.97 20.98
CA LEU A 356 -6.21 3.75 20.70
C LEU A 356 -5.94 2.34 20.15
N ALA A 357 -6.55 1.30 20.73
CA ALA A 357 -6.37 -0.07 20.26
C ALA A 357 -6.80 -0.27 18.79
N PHE A 358 -7.73 0.53 18.27
CA PHE A 358 -8.02 0.58 16.83
C PHE A 358 -7.05 1.49 16.09
N TRP A 359 -6.80 2.69 16.61
CA TRP A 359 -6.04 3.71 15.89
C TRP A 359 -4.59 3.26 15.61
N LEU A 360 -3.91 2.71 16.62
CA LEU A 360 -2.48 2.39 16.55
C LEU A 360 -2.13 1.38 15.44
N PRO A 361 -2.83 0.23 15.29
CA PRO A 361 -2.51 -0.76 14.25
C PRO A 361 -3.09 -0.49 12.85
N TYR A 362 -4.03 0.46 12.70
CA TYR A 362 -4.73 0.71 11.43
C TYR A 362 -4.52 2.12 10.85
N ASP A 363 -4.59 3.18 11.67
CA ASP A 363 -4.84 4.56 11.21
C ASP A 363 -3.61 5.48 11.38
N ASN A 364 -2.40 4.94 11.25
CA ASN A 364 -1.14 5.70 11.41
C ASN A 364 -0.47 6.09 10.08
N GLY A 365 -0.99 5.61 8.95
CA GLY A 365 -0.40 5.76 7.61
C GLY A 365 -1.04 6.85 6.74
N LEU A 366 -0.85 6.73 5.42
CA LEU A 366 -1.39 7.65 4.39
C LEU A 366 -2.72 7.22 3.80
N ARG A 367 -3.22 6.04 4.18
CA ARG A 367 -4.52 5.55 3.75
C ARG A 367 -5.65 6.48 4.18
N SER A 368 -6.84 6.28 3.62
CA SER A 368 -8.01 7.14 3.82
C SER A 368 -8.88 6.71 5.02
N GLU A 369 -8.63 5.57 5.66
CA GLU A 369 -9.37 5.15 6.86
C GLU A 369 -9.38 6.20 8.00
N PRO A 370 -8.30 6.95 8.31
CA PRO A 370 -8.32 8.03 9.30
C PRO A 370 -9.40 9.10 9.05
N ILE A 371 -9.53 9.56 7.80
CA ILE A 371 -10.56 10.56 7.44
C ILE A 371 -11.96 9.91 7.40
N VAL A 372 -12.05 8.63 7.05
CA VAL A 372 -13.33 7.88 7.11
C VAL A 372 -13.82 7.70 8.54
N ALA A 373 -12.94 7.34 9.48
CA ALA A 373 -13.26 7.20 10.89
C ALA A 373 -13.76 8.54 11.47
N LEU A 374 -13.10 9.65 11.13
CA LEU A 374 -13.52 10.99 11.51
C LEU A 374 -14.86 11.37 10.86
N GLY A 375 -15.01 11.16 9.55
CA GLY A 375 -16.20 11.47 8.78
C GLY A 375 -17.44 10.72 9.27
N ALA A 376 -17.31 9.43 9.57
CA ALA A 376 -18.39 8.62 10.14
C ALA A 376 -18.83 9.14 11.52
N LEU A 377 -17.86 9.51 12.36
CA LEU A 377 -18.13 10.08 13.67
C LEU A 377 -18.83 11.45 13.59
N LEU A 378 -18.32 12.35 12.74
CA LEU A 378 -18.90 13.67 12.49
C LEU A 378 -20.30 13.58 11.89
N THR A 379 -20.54 12.62 11.00
CA THR A 379 -21.86 12.32 10.44
C THR A 379 -22.83 11.92 11.56
N TRP A 380 -22.44 10.96 12.41
CA TRP A 380 -23.27 10.52 13.54
C TRP A 380 -23.57 11.65 14.53
N VAL A 381 -22.56 12.45 14.89
CA VAL A 381 -22.70 13.58 15.80
C VAL A 381 -23.63 14.65 15.22
N SER A 382 -23.48 14.96 13.94
CA SER A 382 -24.31 15.96 13.25
C SER A 382 -25.78 15.53 13.19
N ILE A 383 -26.05 14.24 12.96
CA ILE A 383 -27.39 13.65 13.04
C ILE A 383 -27.95 13.73 14.46
N GLU A 384 -27.18 13.31 15.47
CA GLU A 384 -27.63 13.37 16.86
C GLU A 384 -27.93 14.79 17.32
N ARG A 385 -27.14 15.75 16.83
CA ARG A 385 -27.37 17.17 17.05
C ARG A 385 -28.65 17.65 16.38
N ALA A 386 -28.90 17.28 15.13
CA ALA A 386 -30.16 17.57 14.43
C ALA A 386 -31.36 17.03 15.23
N ILE A 387 -31.28 15.78 15.68
CA ILE A 387 -32.32 15.12 16.48
C ILE A 387 -32.53 15.81 17.82
N ALA A 388 -31.45 16.12 18.55
CA ALA A 388 -31.52 16.71 19.88
C ALA A 388 -32.02 18.17 19.87
N THR A 389 -31.72 18.92 18.81
CA THR A 389 -32.09 20.34 18.69
C THR A 389 -33.34 20.59 17.84
N GLY A 390 -33.80 19.61 17.06
CA GLY A 390 -34.92 19.78 16.14
C GLY A 390 -34.60 20.67 14.93
N ARG A 391 -33.32 20.77 14.55
CA ARG A 391 -32.78 21.63 13.48
C ARG A 391 -32.37 20.79 12.27
N LEU A 392 -32.52 21.34 11.06
CA LEU A 392 -32.18 20.66 9.81
C LEU A 392 -30.79 21.05 9.27
N LEU A 393 -30.23 22.20 9.67
CA LEU A 393 -28.86 22.56 9.28
C LEU A 393 -27.83 21.48 9.66
N PRO A 394 -27.82 20.92 10.89
CA PRO A 394 -26.88 19.84 11.22
C PRO A 394 -27.14 18.57 10.41
N ALA A 395 -28.37 18.34 9.91
CA ALA A 395 -28.65 17.23 9.00
C ALA A 395 -28.07 17.49 7.61
N GLY A 396 -28.15 18.73 7.09
CA GLY A 396 -27.47 19.13 5.86
C GLY A 396 -25.95 18.99 5.95
N VAL A 397 -25.34 19.39 7.08
CA VAL A 397 -23.91 19.17 7.35
C VAL A 397 -23.58 17.68 7.44
N ALA A 398 -24.44 16.86 8.07
CA ALA A 398 -24.22 15.41 8.13
C ALA A 398 -24.20 14.79 6.73
N VAL A 399 -25.11 15.20 5.84
CA VAL A 399 -25.16 14.72 4.45
C VAL A 399 -23.93 15.17 3.66
N LEU A 400 -23.48 16.41 3.83
CA LEU A 400 -22.25 16.93 3.22
C LEU A 400 -21.03 16.10 3.65
N VAL A 401 -20.84 15.91 4.97
CA VAL A 401 -19.72 15.12 5.51
C VAL A 401 -19.80 13.68 5.03
N ALA A 402 -20.99 13.06 5.05
CA ALA A 402 -21.17 11.70 4.58
C ALA A 402 -20.81 11.53 3.09
N ALA A 403 -21.23 12.48 2.24
CA ALA A 403 -20.93 12.46 0.82
C ALA A 403 -19.42 12.58 0.55
N PHE A 404 -18.75 13.54 1.19
CA PHE A 404 -17.29 13.69 1.07
C PHE A 404 -16.52 12.49 1.67
N THR A 405 -17.02 11.89 2.73
CA THR A 405 -16.40 10.69 3.31
C THR A 405 -16.51 9.49 2.37
N LEU A 406 -17.66 9.33 1.70
CA LEU A 406 -17.85 8.30 0.67
C LEU A 406 -16.93 8.51 -0.54
N ALA A 407 -16.71 9.76 -0.96
CA ALA A 407 -15.78 10.06 -2.03
C ALA A 407 -14.30 9.96 -1.61
N ALA A 408 -13.99 9.85 -0.31
CA ALA A 408 -12.62 9.60 0.13
C ALA A 408 -12.24 8.13 -0.07
N ALA A 409 -13.16 7.20 0.22
CA ALA A 409 -12.94 5.77 0.11
C ALA A 409 -14.26 4.98 0.04
N PRO A 410 -14.27 3.77 -0.56
CA PRO A 410 -15.43 2.88 -0.55
C PRO A 410 -15.96 2.55 0.87
N THR A 411 -15.06 2.46 1.86
CA THR A 411 -15.42 2.25 3.28
C THR A 411 -16.28 3.38 3.87
N GLY A 412 -16.30 4.55 3.22
CA GLY A 412 -17.15 5.68 3.56
C GLY A 412 -18.66 5.40 3.49
N LEU A 413 -19.09 4.27 2.90
CA LEU A 413 -20.46 3.77 2.99
C LEU A 413 -20.96 3.61 4.45
N MET A 414 -20.04 3.50 5.41
CA MET A 414 -20.33 3.60 6.84
C MET A 414 -21.16 4.84 7.22
N CYS A 415 -20.95 5.98 6.55
CA CYS A 415 -21.71 7.20 6.81
C CYS A 415 -23.19 7.06 6.39
N VAL A 416 -23.48 6.23 5.39
CA VAL A 416 -24.85 5.88 4.99
C VAL A 416 -25.54 5.10 6.10
N ALA A 417 -24.85 4.18 6.77
CA ALA A 417 -25.39 3.50 7.96
C ALA A 417 -25.78 4.49 9.08
N ALA A 418 -24.94 5.52 9.31
CA ALA A 418 -25.24 6.57 10.28
C ALA A 418 -26.50 7.38 9.90
N LEU A 419 -26.62 7.78 8.63
CA LEU A 419 -27.79 8.49 8.10
C LEU A 419 -29.07 7.64 8.24
N LEU A 420 -29.03 6.36 7.84
CA LEU A 420 -30.15 5.43 7.95
C LEU A 420 -30.57 5.18 9.40
N ALA A 421 -29.62 5.03 10.32
CA ALA A 421 -29.93 4.91 11.75
C ALA A 421 -30.68 6.14 12.30
N GLY A 422 -30.42 7.33 11.73
CA GLY A 422 -31.07 8.60 12.07
C GLY A 422 -32.32 8.95 11.27
N ILE A 423 -32.68 8.19 10.23
CA ILE A 423 -33.65 8.66 9.22
C ILE A 423 -35.04 8.92 9.80
N ARG A 424 -35.56 8.01 10.62
CA ARG A 424 -36.91 8.10 11.18
C ARG A 424 -37.13 9.38 12.03
N PRO A 425 -36.26 9.72 13.00
CA PRO A 425 -36.40 10.97 13.73
C PRO A 425 -36.15 12.21 12.86
N LEU A 426 -35.28 12.16 11.85
CA LEU A 426 -35.09 13.26 10.91
C LEU A 426 -36.35 13.54 10.07
N VAL A 427 -36.97 12.49 9.51
CA VAL A 427 -38.25 12.61 8.79
C VAL A 427 -39.32 13.22 9.69
N ARG A 428 -39.40 12.85 10.97
CA ARG A 428 -40.34 13.49 11.91
C ARG A 428 -40.09 14.99 12.08
N ILE A 429 -38.83 15.42 12.08
CA ILE A 429 -38.47 16.85 12.17
C ILE A 429 -38.89 17.59 10.90
N VAL A 430 -38.60 17.02 9.72
CA VAL A 430 -39.06 17.57 8.43
C VAL A 430 -40.58 17.63 8.38
N VAL A 431 -41.26 16.56 8.81
CA VAL A 431 -42.72 16.47 8.84
C VAL A 431 -43.33 17.56 9.73
N ARG A 432 -42.79 17.73 10.93
CA ARG A 432 -43.24 18.78 11.84
C ARG A 432 -43.01 20.17 11.24
N ARG A 433 -41.81 20.42 10.69
CA ARG A 433 -41.41 21.74 10.16
C ARG A 433 -42.17 22.14 8.91
N HIS A 434 -42.48 21.22 7.99
CA HIS A 434 -43.31 21.59 6.83
C HIS A 434 -44.73 21.96 7.27
N ARG A 435 -45.32 21.26 8.25
CA ARG A 435 -46.66 21.59 8.77
C ARG A 435 -46.67 22.97 9.41
N GLU A 436 -45.68 23.28 10.23
CA GLU A 436 -45.49 24.61 10.81
C GLU A 436 -45.28 25.68 9.73
N ALA A 437 -44.52 25.38 8.68
CA ALA A 437 -44.26 26.30 7.59
C ALA A 437 -45.50 26.58 6.73
N ALA A 438 -46.29 25.54 6.43
CA ALA A 438 -47.54 25.60 5.68
C ALA A 438 -48.63 26.34 6.45
N ALA A 439 -48.81 26.05 7.75
CA ALA A 439 -49.77 26.74 8.59
C ALA A 439 -49.51 28.26 8.70
N ARG A 440 -48.24 28.68 8.63
CA ARG A 440 -47.84 30.10 8.65
C ARG A 440 -47.94 30.80 7.29
N ALA A 441 -48.10 30.07 6.19
CA ALA A 441 -48.07 30.66 4.86
C ALA A 441 -49.41 31.30 4.44
N GLU A 442 -50.51 31.02 5.16
CA GLU A 442 -51.90 31.48 4.95
C GLU A 442 -52.47 31.25 3.52
N THR A 443 -51.84 31.74 2.44
CA THR A 443 -52.21 31.54 1.03
C THR A 443 -50.96 31.51 0.09
N GLY A 444 -51.09 30.89 -1.10
CA GLY A 444 -50.05 30.90 -2.17
C GLY A 444 -49.13 29.66 -2.24
N PHE A 445 -48.11 29.67 -3.11
CA PHE A 445 -47.24 28.49 -3.39
C PHE A 445 -46.65 27.85 -2.12
N PHE A 446 -46.26 28.64 -1.12
CA PHE A 446 -45.66 28.14 0.12
C PHE A 446 -46.65 27.49 1.10
N SER A 447 -47.96 27.57 0.88
CA SER A 447 -48.96 26.80 1.63
C SER A 447 -49.17 25.39 1.05
N THR A 448 -48.68 25.12 -0.16
CA THR A 448 -48.72 23.79 -0.78
C THR A 448 -47.71 22.84 -0.12
N LEU A 449 -47.93 21.53 -0.29
CA LEU A 449 -46.99 20.49 0.16
C LEU A 449 -45.57 20.71 -0.41
N TRP A 450 -45.49 21.05 -1.69
CA TRP A 450 -44.24 21.28 -2.41
C TRP A 450 -43.54 22.57 -1.95
N GLY A 451 -44.27 23.69 -1.88
CA GLY A 451 -43.69 24.96 -1.47
C GLY A 451 -43.25 24.99 0.00
N SER A 452 -43.87 24.23 0.90
CA SER A 452 -43.47 24.14 2.30
C SER A 452 -42.32 23.14 2.57
N SER A 453 -42.17 22.10 1.72
CA SER A 453 -41.18 21.03 1.90
C SER A 453 -39.88 21.28 1.13
N LEU A 454 -39.95 21.77 -0.11
CA LEU A 454 -38.77 21.95 -0.96
C LEU A 454 -37.73 22.92 -0.37
N PRO A 455 -38.08 24.06 0.26
CA PRO A 455 -37.09 24.93 0.90
C PRO A 455 -36.33 24.26 2.07
N LEU A 456 -36.86 23.15 2.61
CA LEU A 456 -36.20 22.38 3.68
C LEU A 456 -35.31 21.26 3.11
N LEU A 457 -35.69 20.69 1.97
CA LEU A 457 -35.02 19.55 1.35
C LEU A 457 -33.97 19.96 0.30
N ALA A 458 -34.22 21.03 -0.47
CA ALA A 458 -33.32 21.48 -1.52
C ALA A 458 -31.91 21.83 -1.00
N PRO A 459 -31.72 22.50 0.16
CA PRO A 459 -30.39 22.71 0.71
C PRO A 459 -29.67 21.41 1.12
N ILE A 460 -30.43 20.39 1.57
CA ILE A 460 -29.86 19.08 1.95
C ILE A 460 -29.45 18.31 0.69
N ALA A 461 -30.26 18.37 -0.37
CA ALA A 461 -29.93 17.80 -1.66
C ALA A 461 -28.68 18.46 -2.27
N ALA A 462 -28.62 19.80 -2.26
CA ALA A 462 -27.45 20.55 -2.71
C ALA A 462 -26.18 20.12 -1.95
N ALA A 463 -26.26 20.02 -0.62
CA ALA A 463 -25.16 19.55 0.22
C ALA A 463 -24.69 18.12 -0.12
N GLY A 464 -25.61 17.21 -0.45
CA GLY A 464 -25.27 15.84 -0.84
C GLY A 464 -24.65 15.73 -2.23
N PHE A 465 -25.20 16.44 -3.21
CA PHE A 465 -24.69 16.41 -4.59
C PHE A 465 -23.40 17.21 -4.79
N LEU A 466 -23.08 18.14 -3.89
CA LEU A 466 -21.89 18.98 -4.00
C LEU A 466 -20.60 18.17 -4.20
N VAL A 467 -20.51 16.97 -3.62
CA VAL A 467 -19.35 16.08 -3.76
C VAL A 467 -19.00 15.77 -5.23
N LEU A 468 -20.00 15.76 -6.13
CA LEU A 468 -19.78 15.51 -7.56
C LEU A 468 -18.85 16.55 -8.19
N THR A 469 -18.82 17.78 -7.67
CA THR A 469 -17.90 18.83 -8.16
C THR A 469 -16.44 18.51 -7.86
N VAL A 470 -16.17 17.74 -6.80
CA VAL A 470 -14.82 17.32 -6.42
C VAL A 470 -14.44 16.05 -7.19
N VAL A 471 -15.36 15.08 -7.25
CA VAL A 471 -15.15 13.80 -7.95
C VAL A 471 -14.91 14.00 -9.44
N TYR A 472 -15.64 14.92 -10.07
CA TYR A 472 -15.55 15.23 -11.49
C TYR A 472 -14.89 16.58 -11.74
N SER A 473 -13.95 16.99 -10.88
CA SER A 473 -13.31 18.30 -10.99
C SER A 473 -12.55 18.46 -12.31
N ASP A 474 -11.71 17.48 -12.63
CA ASP A 474 -11.00 17.31 -13.89
C ASP A 474 -11.70 16.26 -14.77
N GLN A 475 -11.88 15.04 -14.26
CA GLN A 475 -12.37 13.89 -15.01
C GLN A 475 -13.84 14.04 -15.45
N THR A 476 -14.21 13.35 -16.54
CA THR A 476 -15.56 13.31 -17.12
C THR A 476 -16.32 12.05 -16.71
N PHE A 477 -17.63 12.02 -16.95
CA PHE A 477 -18.42 10.81 -16.79
C PHE A 477 -17.85 9.63 -17.58
N ALA A 478 -17.57 9.81 -18.88
CA ALA A 478 -17.01 8.74 -19.72
C ALA A 478 -15.64 8.24 -19.21
N ALA A 479 -14.76 9.14 -18.77
CA ALA A 479 -13.44 8.78 -18.24
C ALA A 479 -13.56 7.91 -16.98
N ILE A 480 -14.42 8.29 -16.03
CA ILE A 480 -14.62 7.51 -14.79
C ILE A 480 -15.29 6.17 -15.07
N GLN A 481 -16.25 6.09 -16.00
CA GLN A 481 -16.86 4.81 -16.37
C GLN A 481 -15.83 3.83 -16.95
N GLU A 482 -14.90 4.34 -17.77
CA GLU A 482 -13.82 3.50 -18.29
C GLU A 482 -12.85 3.09 -17.18
N ALA A 483 -12.45 4.00 -16.30
CA ALA A 483 -11.59 3.67 -15.16
C ALA A 483 -12.21 2.58 -14.25
N ASP A 484 -13.51 2.65 -13.99
CA ASP A 484 -14.25 1.64 -13.22
C ASP A 484 -14.33 0.30 -13.96
N ARG A 485 -14.54 0.32 -15.29
CA ARG A 485 -14.50 -0.90 -16.12
C ARG A 485 -13.14 -1.58 -16.05
N VAL A 486 -12.06 -0.84 -16.26
CA VAL A 486 -10.68 -1.34 -16.20
C VAL A 486 -10.42 -2.01 -14.84
N ARG A 487 -10.73 -1.34 -13.73
CA ARG A 487 -10.58 -1.92 -12.37
C ARG A 487 -11.36 -3.21 -12.18
N LYS A 488 -12.60 -3.27 -12.68
CA LYS A 488 -13.46 -4.46 -12.55
C LYS A 488 -12.95 -5.66 -13.34
N VAL A 489 -12.43 -5.43 -14.54
CA VAL A 489 -11.91 -6.50 -15.41
C VAL A 489 -10.55 -6.98 -14.93
N THR A 490 -9.64 -6.07 -14.57
CA THR A 490 -8.28 -6.40 -14.15
C THR A 490 -8.19 -6.92 -12.71
N GLY A 491 -9.12 -6.51 -11.83
CA GLY A 491 -9.18 -6.95 -10.43
C GLY A 491 -8.02 -6.46 -9.55
N PRO A 492 -8.00 -6.88 -8.26
CA PRO A 492 -8.94 -7.81 -7.62
C PRO A 492 -10.31 -7.17 -7.34
N ASN A 493 -11.39 -7.91 -7.63
CA ASN A 493 -12.77 -7.47 -7.46
C ASN A 493 -13.63 -8.64 -6.93
N LEU A 494 -13.76 -8.74 -5.61
CA LEU A 494 -14.48 -9.82 -4.93
C LEU A 494 -15.97 -9.53 -4.80
N ALA A 495 -16.79 -10.56 -4.97
CA ALA A 495 -18.23 -10.46 -4.90
C ALA A 495 -18.73 -10.15 -3.48
N TRP A 496 -19.98 -9.72 -3.36
CA TRP A 496 -20.56 -9.34 -2.07
C TRP A 496 -20.70 -10.54 -1.10
N TYR A 497 -20.99 -11.73 -1.62
CA TYR A 497 -21.13 -12.95 -0.80
C TYR A 497 -19.78 -13.48 -0.29
N GLU A 498 -18.66 -12.94 -0.75
CA GLU A 498 -17.31 -13.30 -0.34
C GLU A 498 -16.78 -12.46 0.83
N ASP A 499 -17.61 -11.60 1.46
CA ASP A 499 -17.18 -10.79 2.61
C ASP A 499 -16.72 -11.63 3.82
N TYR A 500 -17.08 -12.91 3.88
CA TYR A 500 -16.54 -13.83 4.89
C TYR A 500 -15.00 -13.90 4.86
N LEU A 501 -14.38 -13.69 3.70
CA LEU A 501 -12.93 -13.66 3.51
C LEU A 501 -12.26 -12.59 4.38
N ARG A 502 -12.91 -11.45 4.57
CA ARG A 502 -12.41 -10.36 5.43
C ARG A 502 -12.15 -10.84 6.86
N TYR A 503 -13.04 -11.66 7.39
CA TYR A 503 -12.93 -12.22 8.74
C TYR A 503 -12.00 -13.43 8.77
N TYR A 504 -11.98 -14.24 7.71
CA TYR A 504 -11.01 -15.32 7.57
C TYR A 504 -9.57 -14.79 7.60
N TYR A 505 -9.25 -13.77 6.79
CA TYR A 505 -7.93 -13.14 6.73
C TYR A 505 -7.46 -12.58 8.08
N LEU A 506 -8.39 -12.07 8.91
CA LEU A 506 -8.07 -11.59 10.26
C LEU A 506 -7.49 -12.70 11.17
N PHE A 507 -7.84 -13.96 10.92
CA PHE A 507 -7.38 -15.12 11.70
C PHE A 507 -6.23 -15.91 11.06
N VAL A 508 -5.78 -15.53 9.87
CA VAL A 508 -4.57 -16.10 9.25
C VAL A 508 -3.32 -15.56 9.95
N GLN A 509 -2.24 -16.34 9.97
CA GLN A 509 -0.96 -15.96 10.58
C GLN A 509 -0.13 -15.05 9.65
N THR A 510 -0.69 -13.87 9.36
CA THR A 510 -0.04 -12.78 8.61
C THR A 510 0.06 -11.53 9.48
N VAL A 511 0.81 -10.54 9.00
CA VAL A 511 0.85 -9.19 9.59
C VAL A 511 -0.55 -8.54 9.60
N ASP A 512 -1.34 -8.76 8.55
CA ASP A 512 -2.71 -8.26 8.44
C ASP A 512 -3.71 -8.96 9.36
N GLY A 513 -3.35 -10.15 9.86
CA GLY A 513 -4.05 -10.91 10.89
C GLY A 513 -3.31 -10.92 12.23
N SER A 514 -2.49 -9.91 12.52
CA SER A 514 -1.70 -9.80 13.75
C SER A 514 -2.55 -9.65 15.02
N LEU A 515 -1.94 -9.89 16.17
CA LEU A 515 -2.62 -9.86 17.46
C LEU A 515 -3.26 -8.49 17.76
N SER A 516 -2.61 -7.37 17.43
CA SER A 516 -3.12 -6.01 17.69
C SER A 516 -4.37 -5.74 16.85
N ARG A 517 -4.34 -6.14 15.57
CA ARG A 517 -5.49 -6.05 14.65
C ARG A 517 -6.67 -6.91 15.08
N ARG A 518 -6.42 -8.15 15.55
CA ARG A 518 -7.45 -9.03 16.13
C ARG A 518 -8.08 -8.43 17.37
N PHE A 519 -7.25 -7.92 18.29
CA PHE A 519 -7.73 -7.35 19.55
C PHE A 519 -8.73 -6.23 19.31
N ALA A 520 -8.39 -5.28 18.44
CA ALA A 520 -9.22 -4.14 18.07
C ALA A 520 -10.61 -4.60 17.62
N PHE A 521 -10.67 -5.46 16.60
CA PHE A 521 -11.95 -5.90 16.05
C PHE A 521 -12.77 -6.72 17.08
N LEU A 522 -12.13 -7.67 17.77
CA LEU A 522 -12.82 -8.55 18.71
C LEU A 522 -13.32 -7.82 19.96
N VAL A 523 -12.59 -6.82 20.46
CA VAL A 523 -13.06 -6.02 21.61
C VAL A 523 -14.28 -5.18 21.24
N MET A 524 -14.37 -4.68 20.00
CA MET A 524 -15.58 -4.01 19.51
C MET A 524 -16.76 -4.98 19.44
N ILE A 525 -16.57 -6.19 18.89
CA ILE A 525 -17.64 -7.20 18.82
C ILE A 525 -18.12 -7.59 20.22
N LEU A 526 -17.19 -7.80 21.16
CA LEU A 526 -17.53 -8.05 22.56
C LEU A 526 -18.38 -6.90 23.15
N CYS A 527 -17.98 -5.65 22.90
CA CYS A 527 -18.71 -4.46 23.35
C CYS A 527 -20.10 -4.34 22.69
N LEU A 528 -20.20 -4.64 21.40
CA LEU A 528 -21.43 -4.61 20.62
C LEU A 528 -22.44 -5.62 21.16
N VAL A 529 -22.05 -6.89 21.21
CA VAL A 529 -22.90 -8.00 21.65
C VAL A 529 -23.31 -7.80 23.11
N THR A 530 -22.38 -7.44 23.99
CA THR A 530 -22.69 -7.19 25.40
C THR A 530 -23.71 -6.06 25.56
N THR A 531 -23.50 -4.93 24.87
CA THR A 531 -24.40 -3.77 24.99
C THR A 531 -25.78 -4.08 24.40
N ALA A 532 -25.84 -4.74 23.24
CA ALA A 532 -27.08 -5.14 22.59
C ALA A 532 -27.88 -6.10 23.48
N LEU A 533 -27.28 -7.17 24.00
CA LEU A 533 -27.94 -8.14 24.88
C LEU A 533 -28.50 -7.49 26.15
N VAL A 534 -27.73 -6.58 26.77
CA VAL A 534 -28.19 -5.85 27.96
C VAL A 534 -29.39 -4.96 27.63
N LEU A 535 -29.36 -4.25 26.50
CA LEU A 535 -30.46 -3.37 26.09
C LEU A 535 -31.71 -4.14 25.65
N LEU A 536 -31.57 -5.25 24.91
CA LEU A 536 -32.69 -6.12 24.53
C LEU A 536 -33.39 -6.67 25.77
N ARG A 537 -32.61 -7.17 26.74
CA ARG A 537 -33.15 -7.78 27.96
C ARG A 537 -33.78 -6.77 28.91
N ARG A 538 -33.18 -5.58 29.07
CA ARG A 538 -33.59 -4.61 30.11
C ARG A 538 -34.43 -3.46 29.58
N ARG A 539 -34.47 -3.23 28.25
CA ARG A 539 -35.08 -2.09 27.54
C ARG A 539 -34.53 -0.70 27.93
N ARG A 540 -34.20 -0.46 29.19
CA ARG A 540 -33.60 0.77 29.74
C ARG A 540 -32.54 0.42 30.78
N VAL A 541 -31.39 1.09 30.71
CA VAL A 541 -30.30 0.98 31.69
C VAL A 541 -30.10 2.34 32.36
N PRO A 542 -30.16 2.45 33.70
CA PRO A 542 -29.95 3.71 34.40
C PRO A 542 -28.60 4.35 34.04
N GLY A 543 -28.63 5.62 33.64
CA GLY A 543 -27.44 6.37 33.25
C GLY A 543 -27.06 6.31 31.77
N ILE A 544 -27.71 5.45 30.97
CA ILE A 544 -27.53 5.36 29.52
C ILE A 544 -28.78 5.89 28.80
N SER A 545 -28.60 6.69 27.76
CA SER A 545 -29.66 7.20 26.91
C SER A 545 -29.94 6.22 25.76
N THR A 546 -31.07 5.52 25.81
CA THR A 546 -31.39 4.40 24.91
C THR A 546 -31.43 4.78 23.42
N GLY A 547 -32.02 5.91 23.06
CA GLY A 547 -32.17 6.32 21.66
C GLY A 547 -30.82 6.45 20.91
N PRO A 548 -29.90 7.32 21.37
CA PRO A 548 -28.57 7.45 20.78
C PRO A 548 -27.78 6.15 20.79
N THR A 549 -27.84 5.38 21.88
CA THR A 549 -27.14 4.10 21.96
C THR A 549 -27.64 3.09 20.92
N TRP A 550 -28.94 2.98 20.69
CA TRP A 550 -29.49 2.11 19.65
C TRP A 550 -29.07 2.56 18.25
N ARG A 551 -28.98 3.86 17.99
CA ARG A 551 -28.48 4.36 16.71
C ARG A 551 -26.99 4.09 16.53
N LEU A 552 -26.18 4.25 17.59
CA LEU A 552 -24.77 3.88 17.59
C LEU A 552 -24.57 2.39 17.25
N ILE A 553 -25.33 1.50 17.91
CA ILE A 553 -25.35 0.06 17.61
C ILE A 553 -25.78 -0.19 16.16
N GLY A 554 -26.81 0.52 15.69
CA GLY A 554 -27.29 0.45 14.31
C GLY A 554 -26.24 0.88 13.29
N VAL A 555 -25.39 1.86 13.60
CA VAL A 555 -24.26 2.23 12.73
C VAL A 555 -23.26 1.10 12.63
N VAL A 556 -22.88 0.47 13.76
CA VAL A 556 -21.92 -0.64 13.75
C VAL A 556 -22.43 -1.81 12.90
N PHE A 557 -23.68 -2.25 13.12
CA PHE A 557 -24.30 -3.31 12.31
C PHE A 557 -24.47 -2.90 10.84
N GLY A 558 -24.94 -1.69 10.57
CA GLY A 558 -25.10 -1.20 9.21
C GLY A 558 -23.75 -1.11 8.48
N THR A 559 -22.67 -0.77 9.17
CA THR A 559 -21.32 -0.74 8.58
C THR A 559 -20.86 -2.14 8.19
N ILE A 560 -21.08 -3.14 9.05
CA ILE A 560 -20.78 -4.56 8.72
C ILE A 560 -21.52 -4.96 7.44
N PHE A 561 -22.80 -4.59 7.34
CA PHE A 561 -23.60 -4.85 6.15
C PHE A 561 -23.11 -4.10 4.90
N PHE A 562 -22.76 -2.83 5.00
CA PHE A 562 -22.33 -2.05 3.84
C PHE A 562 -20.92 -2.40 3.36
N MET A 563 -20.01 -2.81 4.26
CA MET A 563 -18.66 -3.28 3.88
C MET A 563 -18.71 -4.53 2.99
N MET A 564 -19.80 -5.30 3.03
CA MET A 564 -20.07 -6.43 2.15
C MET A 564 -19.98 -6.04 0.67
N PHE A 565 -20.39 -4.81 0.33
CA PHE A 565 -20.40 -4.30 -1.06
C PHE A 565 -19.08 -3.67 -1.51
N ASN A 566 -18.06 -3.60 -0.64
CA ASN A 566 -16.74 -3.09 -1.04
C ASN A 566 -16.07 -4.07 -2.01
N PRO A 567 -15.52 -3.65 -3.15
CA PRO A 567 -14.89 -4.57 -4.11
C PRO A 567 -13.69 -5.34 -3.52
N THR A 568 -12.97 -4.73 -2.57
CA THR A 568 -11.86 -5.35 -1.86
C THR A 568 -12.23 -5.74 -0.42
N LYS A 569 -11.75 -6.91 0.04
CA LYS A 569 -12.13 -7.53 1.33
C LYS A 569 -11.02 -7.55 2.39
N TRP A 570 -10.12 -6.57 2.35
CA TRP A 570 -8.97 -6.52 3.24
C TRP A 570 -9.29 -6.21 4.71
N THR A 571 -8.43 -6.65 5.63
CA THR A 571 -8.60 -6.41 7.07
C THR A 571 -8.34 -4.96 7.46
N HIS A 572 -7.50 -4.23 6.72
CA HIS A 572 -7.18 -2.83 7.02
C HIS A 572 -8.41 -1.89 6.99
N HIS A 573 -9.49 -2.25 6.28
CA HIS A 573 -10.75 -1.50 6.28
C HIS A 573 -11.38 -1.41 7.68
N PHE A 574 -11.01 -2.27 8.63
CA PHE A 574 -11.50 -2.21 10.00
C PHE A 574 -11.07 -0.93 10.74
N GLY A 575 -10.05 -0.20 10.27
CA GLY A 575 -9.65 1.12 10.78
C GLY A 575 -10.81 2.13 10.80
N ALA A 576 -11.72 2.04 9.83
CA ALA A 576 -12.91 2.91 9.76
C ALA A 576 -13.79 2.87 11.04
N TYR A 577 -13.72 1.80 11.83
CA TYR A 577 -14.46 1.68 13.10
C TYR A 577 -13.85 2.47 14.27
N ALA A 578 -12.60 2.94 14.17
CA ALA A 578 -11.87 3.56 15.29
C ALA A 578 -12.69 4.67 15.96
N GLY A 579 -13.31 5.55 15.17
CA GLY A 579 -14.14 6.66 15.66
C GLY A 579 -15.37 6.23 16.48
N ILE A 580 -15.96 5.06 16.18
CA ILE A 580 -17.19 4.57 16.81
C ILE A 580 -16.93 3.53 17.89
N ALA A 581 -15.90 2.69 17.76
CA ALA A 581 -15.58 1.61 18.67
C ALA A 581 -15.30 2.12 20.10
N GLY A 582 -14.55 3.22 20.23
CA GLY A 582 -14.31 3.85 21.53
C GLY A 582 -15.60 4.34 22.21
N SER A 583 -16.51 4.91 21.43
CA SER A 583 -17.82 5.36 21.92
C SER A 583 -18.69 4.20 22.41
N LEU A 584 -18.67 3.07 21.69
CA LEU A 584 -19.38 1.85 22.06
C LEU A 584 -18.80 1.26 23.36
N ALA A 585 -17.48 1.16 23.47
CA ALA A 585 -16.81 0.62 24.65
C ALA A 585 -17.08 1.46 25.92
N ALA A 586 -17.16 2.78 25.80
CA ALA A 586 -17.54 3.66 26.91
C ALA A 586 -18.95 3.33 27.44
N VAL A 587 -19.91 3.04 26.55
CA VAL A 587 -21.27 2.62 26.92
C VAL A 587 -21.25 1.23 27.54
N THR A 588 -20.50 0.29 26.96
CA THR A 588 -20.34 -1.07 27.48
C THR A 588 -19.83 -1.05 28.92
N ALA A 589 -18.84 -0.22 29.23
CA ALA A 589 -18.31 -0.08 30.60
C ALA A 589 -19.41 0.30 31.61
N VAL A 590 -20.32 1.20 31.24
CA VAL A 590 -21.46 1.56 32.10
C VAL A 590 -22.52 0.46 32.15
N ALA A 591 -22.82 -0.17 31.01
CA ALA A 591 -23.82 -1.23 30.90
C ALA A 591 -23.42 -2.47 31.73
N VAL A 592 -22.16 -2.88 31.65
CA VAL A 592 -21.57 -3.96 32.46
C VAL A 592 -21.58 -3.55 33.93
N SER A 593 -21.10 -2.35 34.29
CA SER A 593 -21.11 -1.89 35.69
C SER A 593 -22.51 -1.86 36.32
N ALA A 594 -23.53 -1.46 35.56
CA ALA A 594 -24.91 -1.43 36.02
C ALA A 594 -25.51 -2.83 36.21
N THR A 595 -25.12 -3.79 35.37
CA THR A 595 -25.64 -5.18 35.38
C THR A 595 -24.87 -6.07 36.37
N ALA A 596 -23.56 -5.87 36.47
CA ALA A 596 -22.62 -6.57 37.35
C ALA A 596 -22.95 -6.45 38.85
N LEU A 597 -23.67 -5.40 39.23
CA LEU A 597 -24.12 -5.19 40.61
C LEU A 597 -25.14 -6.22 41.08
N ARG A 598 -25.80 -6.93 40.16
CA ARG A 598 -26.96 -7.77 40.46
C ARG A 598 -26.69 -9.27 40.41
N SER A 599 -25.56 -9.71 39.87
CA SER A 599 -25.22 -11.15 39.84
C SER A 599 -23.70 -11.36 39.81
N ARG A 600 -23.21 -12.30 40.63
CA ARG A 600 -21.81 -12.74 40.60
C ARG A 600 -21.52 -13.47 39.30
N LYS A 601 -22.45 -14.34 38.88
CA LYS A 601 -22.41 -15.10 37.64
C LYS A 601 -22.16 -14.22 36.41
N ASN A 602 -22.96 -13.17 36.22
CA ASN A 602 -22.82 -12.31 35.04
C ASN A 602 -21.46 -11.60 34.96
N ARG A 603 -20.81 -11.32 36.10
CA ARG A 603 -19.45 -10.76 36.12
C ARG A 603 -18.43 -11.78 35.64
N THR A 604 -18.55 -13.01 36.12
CA THR A 604 -17.68 -14.12 35.72
C THR A 604 -17.90 -14.50 34.26
N VAL A 605 -19.15 -14.47 33.75
CA VAL A 605 -19.45 -14.68 32.33
C VAL A 605 -18.78 -13.63 31.45
N PHE A 606 -18.84 -12.34 31.84
CA PHE A 606 -18.16 -11.29 31.10
C PHE A 606 -16.63 -11.46 31.13
N LEU A 607 -16.07 -11.87 32.29
CA LEU A 607 -14.66 -12.21 32.39
C LEU A 607 -14.28 -13.39 31.49
N ALA A 608 -15.09 -14.45 31.46
CA ALA A 608 -14.87 -15.60 30.59
C ALA A 608 -14.90 -15.18 29.11
N ALA A 609 -15.87 -14.36 28.69
CA ALA A 609 -15.92 -13.83 27.33
C ALA A 609 -14.68 -12.97 26.99
N LEU A 610 -14.20 -12.16 27.94
CA LEU A 610 -12.99 -11.36 27.78
C LEU A 610 -11.74 -12.25 27.64
N LEU A 611 -11.61 -13.30 28.46
CA LEU A 611 -10.50 -14.26 28.39
C LEU A 611 -10.54 -15.07 27.09
N PHE A 612 -11.72 -15.51 26.64
CA PHE A 612 -11.84 -16.20 25.35
C PHE A 612 -11.39 -15.32 24.19
N MET A 613 -11.85 -14.06 24.17
CA MET A 613 -11.42 -13.07 23.18
C MET A 613 -9.90 -12.85 23.22
N LEU A 614 -9.31 -12.77 24.41
CA LEU A 614 -7.86 -12.67 24.55
C LEU A 614 -7.12 -13.92 24.06
N ALA A 615 -7.64 -15.13 24.31
CA ALA A 615 -7.03 -16.36 23.79
C ALA A 615 -7.00 -16.36 22.24
N LEU A 616 -8.07 -15.90 21.61
CA LEU A 616 -8.13 -15.73 20.15
C LEU A 616 -7.23 -14.61 19.62
N THR A 617 -7.03 -13.56 20.42
CA THR A 617 -6.14 -12.44 20.09
C THR A 617 -4.67 -12.89 20.11
N PHE A 618 -4.25 -13.50 21.22
CA PHE A 618 -2.87 -13.94 21.45
C PHE A 618 -2.47 -15.18 20.64
N SER A 619 -3.38 -15.75 19.86
CA SER A 619 -3.03 -16.80 18.89
C SER A 619 -2.41 -16.23 17.62
N GLY A 620 -2.44 -14.91 17.39
CA GLY A 620 -1.75 -14.24 16.27
C GLY A 620 -0.29 -13.88 16.58
N ILE A 621 0.47 -13.55 15.54
CA ILE A 621 1.82 -13.00 15.63
C ILE A 621 1.82 -11.50 16.03
N ASN A 622 2.95 -10.98 16.53
CA ASN A 622 3.15 -9.56 16.82
C ASN A 622 3.87 -8.83 15.66
N GLY A 623 3.45 -9.12 14.42
CA GLY A 623 4.06 -8.58 13.21
C GLY A 623 3.43 -7.26 12.74
N TYR A 624 4.26 -6.40 12.16
CA TYR A 624 3.89 -5.15 11.49
C TYR A 624 4.45 -5.10 10.06
N TRP A 625 3.98 -4.15 9.24
CA TRP A 625 4.32 -4.13 7.81
C TRP A 625 5.78 -3.74 7.55
N TYR A 626 6.45 -4.52 6.69
CA TYR A 626 7.80 -4.26 6.17
C TYR A 626 8.78 -3.85 7.27
N VAL A 627 9.42 -2.68 7.16
CA VAL A 627 10.39 -2.16 8.14
C VAL A 627 9.81 -1.91 9.53
N SER A 628 8.48 -1.86 9.69
CA SER A 628 7.85 -1.66 11.01
C SER A 628 8.08 -2.83 11.96
N SER A 629 8.40 -4.02 11.43
CA SER A 629 8.70 -5.21 12.25
C SER A 629 10.15 -5.26 12.76
N PHE A 630 11.01 -4.32 12.36
CA PHE A 630 12.43 -4.38 12.66
C PHE A 630 12.67 -4.27 14.18
N GLY A 631 13.08 -5.40 14.78
CA GLY A 631 13.42 -5.52 16.21
C GLY A 631 12.21 -5.79 17.10
N VAL A 632 11.00 -5.90 16.53
CA VAL A 632 9.78 -6.16 17.28
C VAL A 632 9.79 -7.59 17.85
N PRO A 633 9.49 -7.78 19.16
CA PRO A 633 9.41 -9.12 19.74
C PRO A 633 8.28 -9.95 19.14
N TRP A 634 8.55 -11.23 18.84
CA TRP A 634 7.57 -12.18 18.30
C TRP A 634 6.90 -11.67 17.00
N PHE A 635 7.64 -10.98 16.13
CA PHE A 635 7.11 -10.49 14.85
C PHE A 635 6.74 -11.65 13.89
N ASP A 636 7.41 -12.78 14.04
CA ASP A 636 7.37 -13.98 13.20
C ASP A 636 6.55 -15.14 13.81
N LYS A 637 6.22 -15.07 15.10
CA LYS A 637 5.60 -16.16 15.86
C LYS A 637 4.65 -15.66 16.93
N THR A 638 3.92 -16.59 17.55
CA THR A 638 3.00 -16.25 18.65
C THR A 638 3.77 -15.85 19.91
N VAL A 639 3.18 -14.94 20.69
CA VAL A 639 3.76 -14.48 21.95
C VAL A 639 3.91 -15.66 22.90
N SER A 640 5.14 -15.93 23.29
CA SER A 640 5.53 -17.13 24.05
C SER A 640 6.63 -16.85 25.06
N LEU A 641 6.62 -17.60 26.17
CA LEU A 641 7.60 -17.51 27.25
C LEU A 641 8.09 -18.91 27.60
N HIS A 642 9.40 -19.16 27.52
CA HIS A 642 10.00 -20.50 27.71
C HIS A 642 9.32 -21.60 26.87
N GLY A 643 8.99 -21.31 25.61
CA GLY A 643 8.29 -22.23 24.71
C GLY A 643 6.78 -22.35 24.93
N ASN A 644 6.25 -21.85 26.05
CA ASN A 644 4.81 -21.88 26.33
C ASN A 644 4.11 -20.68 25.69
N GLN A 645 3.12 -20.94 24.84
CA GLN A 645 2.37 -19.90 24.15
C GLN A 645 1.34 -19.24 25.07
N SER A 646 1.23 -17.91 24.99
CA SER A 646 0.35 -17.10 25.82
C SER A 646 -1.14 -17.38 25.57
N ASN A 647 -1.54 -17.68 24.34
CA ASN A 647 -2.91 -18.09 24.00
C ASN A 647 -3.37 -19.32 24.79
N THR A 648 -2.53 -20.34 24.95
CA THR A 648 -2.84 -21.57 25.69
C THR A 648 -3.06 -21.28 27.16
N LEU A 649 -2.21 -20.45 27.78
CA LEU A 649 -2.40 -20.02 29.15
C LEU A 649 -3.73 -19.28 29.33
N VAL A 650 -4.04 -18.34 28.44
CA VAL A 650 -5.30 -17.57 28.49
C VAL A 650 -6.51 -18.48 28.25
N LEU A 651 -6.39 -19.50 27.41
CA LEU A 651 -7.43 -20.51 27.17
C LEU A 651 -7.69 -21.37 28.42
N ILE A 652 -6.64 -21.75 29.16
CA ILE A 652 -6.78 -22.44 30.46
C ILE A 652 -7.52 -21.53 31.45
N LEU A 653 -7.14 -20.24 31.55
CA LEU A 653 -7.84 -19.27 32.41
C LEU A 653 -9.32 -19.10 32.01
N PHE A 654 -9.62 -19.13 30.71
CA PHE A 654 -10.99 -19.16 30.21
C PHE A 654 -11.75 -20.39 30.69
N GLY A 655 -11.16 -21.59 30.58
CA GLY A 655 -11.75 -22.83 31.08
C GLY A 655 -12.03 -22.78 32.60
N LEU A 656 -11.09 -22.24 33.39
CA LEU A 656 -11.29 -22.01 34.82
C LEU A 656 -12.41 -21.00 35.10
N ALA A 657 -12.50 -19.93 34.31
CA ALA A 657 -13.58 -18.95 34.43
C ALA A 657 -14.96 -19.58 34.10
N LEU A 658 -15.04 -20.48 33.11
CA LEU A 658 -16.25 -21.24 32.82
C LEU A 658 -16.62 -22.21 33.95
N ALA A 659 -15.65 -22.93 34.52
CA ALA A 659 -15.87 -23.77 35.69
C ALA A 659 -16.43 -22.95 36.87
N LEU A 660 -15.89 -21.74 37.09
CA LEU A 660 -16.39 -20.81 38.08
C LEU A 660 -17.81 -20.30 37.77
N VAL A 661 -18.14 -20.06 36.49
CA VAL A 661 -19.52 -19.74 36.06
C VAL A 661 -20.46 -20.91 36.37
N GLY A 662 -20.08 -22.14 36.03
CA GLY A 662 -20.85 -23.35 36.33
C GLY A 662 -21.11 -23.48 37.82
N TRP A 663 -20.06 -23.38 38.65
CA TRP A 663 -20.17 -23.41 40.10
C TRP A 663 -21.07 -22.30 40.66
N GLN A 664 -20.94 -21.06 40.18
CA GLN A 664 -21.80 -19.95 40.61
C GLN A 664 -23.25 -20.15 40.19
N THR A 665 -23.50 -20.81 39.06
CA THR A 665 -24.84 -21.13 38.56
C THR A 665 -25.50 -22.17 39.46
N LEU A 666 -24.80 -23.25 39.78
CA LEU A 666 -25.30 -24.32 40.67
C LEU A 666 -25.57 -23.83 42.11
N ARG A 667 -24.85 -22.80 42.57
CA ARG A 667 -25.02 -22.22 43.91
C ARG A 667 -25.99 -21.03 43.98
N GLU A 668 -26.53 -20.57 42.86
CA GLU A 668 -27.30 -19.32 42.81
C GLU A 668 -28.51 -19.36 43.77
N ASP A 669 -29.17 -20.51 43.88
CA ASP A 669 -30.39 -20.69 44.69
C ASP A 669 -30.13 -20.80 46.21
N TYR A 670 -28.90 -21.13 46.62
CA TYR A 670 -28.55 -21.37 48.03
C TYR A 670 -27.58 -20.32 48.61
N THR A 671 -27.35 -19.21 47.91
CA THR A 671 -26.43 -18.15 48.35
C THR A 671 -27.13 -16.83 48.65
N LYS A 672 -26.59 -16.07 49.62
CA LYS A 672 -27.13 -14.74 49.98
C LYS A 672 -27.15 -13.81 48.76
N PRO A 673 -28.21 -12.99 48.60
CA PRO A 673 -28.31 -12.05 47.49
C PRO A 673 -27.13 -11.07 47.45
N PRO A 674 -26.74 -10.59 46.26
CA PRO A 674 -25.61 -9.67 46.11
C PRO A 674 -25.82 -8.37 46.89
N ALA A 675 -24.73 -7.78 47.36
CA ALA A 675 -24.75 -6.59 48.20
C ALA A 675 -25.48 -5.41 47.50
N SER A 676 -26.37 -4.74 48.23
CA SER A 676 -27.16 -3.63 47.71
C SER A 676 -26.26 -2.51 47.13
N PRO A 677 -26.64 -1.87 46.01
CA PRO A 677 -25.88 -0.78 45.39
C PRO A 677 -25.63 0.43 46.30
N LYS A 678 -26.42 0.59 47.37
CA LYS A 678 -26.32 1.69 48.33
C LYS A 678 -25.24 1.44 49.41
N THR A 679 -24.82 0.19 49.61
CA THR A 679 -23.81 -0.18 50.61
C THR A 679 -22.40 0.19 50.16
N ALA A 680 -21.45 0.36 51.10
CA ALA A 680 -20.05 0.60 50.78
C ALA A 680 -19.47 -0.51 49.88
N ARG A 681 -19.81 -1.78 50.17
CA ARG A 681 -19.44 -2.95 49.36
C ARG A 681 -20.03 -2.90 47.94
N GLY A 682 -21.31 -2.55 47.80
CA GLY A 682 -21.96 -2.38 46.50
C GLY A 682 -21.36 -1.25 45.66
N ARG A 683 -21.04 -0.10 46.28
CA ARG A 683 -20.35 1.02 45.61
C ARG A 683 -18.95 0.63 45.14
N ARG A 684 -18.21 -0.15 45.94
CA ARG A 684 -16.91 -0.70 45.56
C ARG A 684 -17.05 -1.64 44.36
N ILE A 685 -17.95 -2.62 44.43
CA ILE A 685 -18.21 -3.56 43.31
C ILE A 685 -18.58 -2.81 42.02
N ARG A 686 -19.43 -1.77 42.10
CA ARG A 686 -19.79 -0.93 40.95
C ARG A 686 -18.57 -0.28 40.29
N ARG A 687 -17.62 0.19 41.09
CA ARG A 687 -16.41 0.85 40.60
C ARG A 687 -15.48 -0.14 39.90
N PHE A 688 -15.35 -1.36 40.41
CA PHE A 688 -14.43 -2.37 39.89
C PHE A 688 -15.03 -3.27 38.79
N ALA A 689 -16.34 -3.26 38.57
CA ALA A 689 -17.00 -4.18 37.64
C ALA A 689 -16.62 -4.00 36.16
N ALA A 690 -16.35 -2.78 35.70
CA ALA A 690 -15.92 -2.51 34.32
C ALA A 690 -14.41 -2.37 34.14
N ILE A 691 -13.65 -2.41 35.24
CA ILE A 691 -12.20 -2.27 35.23
C ILE A 691 -11.49 -3.39 34.44
N PRO A 692 -11.96 -4.66 34.40
CA PRO A 692 -11.28 -5.70 33.61
C PRO A 692 -11.12 -5.33 32.13
N LEU A 693 -12.17 -4.78 31.48
CA LEU A 693 -12.08 -4.32 30.09
C LEU A 693 -11.10 -3.16 29.94
N THR A 694 -11.14 -2.18 30.86
CA THR A 694 -10.22 -1.03 30.86
C THR A 694 -8.76 -1.49 31.03
N VAL A 695 -8.51 -2.41 31.95
CA VAL A 695 -7.16 -2.92 32.24
C VAL A 695 -6.63 -3.70 31.05
N VAL A 696 -7.43 -4.60 30.47
CA VAL A 696 -7.03 -5.34 29.28
C VAL A 696 -6.73 -4.40 28.12
N ALA A 697 -7.59 -3.42 27.84
CA ALA A 697 -7.31 -2.43 26.80
C ALA A 697 -6.04 -1.60 27.08
N ALA A 698 -5.81 -1.22 28.34
CA ALA A 698 -4.58 -0.51 28.74
C ALA A 698 -3.32 -1.36 28.54
N LEU A 699 -3.38 -2.64 28.92
CA LEU A 699 -2.27 -3.58 28.75
C LEU A 699 -1.97 -3.85 27.28
N MET A 700 -3.00 -3.95 26.43
CA MET A 700 -2.80 -4.12 24.98
C MET A 700 -2.18 -2.90 24.33
N VAL A 701 -2.70 -1.70 24.62
CA VAL A 701 -2.10 -0.44 24.12
C VAL A 701 -0.66 -0.30 24.60
N ALA A 702 -0.38 -0.61 25.87
CA ALA A 702 0.98 -0.60 26.39
C ALA A 702 1.87 -1.65 25.70
N PHE A 703 1.35 -2.85 25.45
CA PHE A 703 2.06 -3.92 24.74
C PHE A 703 2.44 -3.49 23.33
N GLU A 704 1.53 -2.86 22.58
CA GLU A 704 1.78 -2.31 21.24
C GLU A 704 2.88 -1.24 21.27
N VAL A 705 2.74 -0.23 22.13
CA VAL A 705 3.72 0.87 22.26
C VAL A 705 5.09 0.35 22.69
N LEU A 706 5.14 -0.49 23.72
CA LEU A 706 6.40 -1.03 24.25
C LEU A 706 7.08 -1.98 23.26
N SER A 707 6.33 -2.70 22.41
CA SER A 707 6.90 -3.57 21.39
C SER A 707 7.74 -2.78 20.38
N LEU A 708 7.19 -1.67 19.88
CA LEU A 708 7.86 -0.82 18.89
C LEU A 708 8.98 0.01 19.52
N VAL A 709 8.76 0.56 20.72
CA VAL A 709 9.81 1.28 21.46
C VAL A 709 10.97 0.35 21.78
N LYS A 710 10.72 -0.88 22.24
CA LYS A 710 11.77 -1.88 22.46
C LYS A 710 12.50 -2.16 21.15
N GLY A 711 11.78 -2.40 20.05
CA GLY A 711 12.39 -2.64 18.74
C GLY A 711 13.36 -1.54 18.35
N ALA A 712 12.93 -0.29 18.44
CA ALA A 712 13.77 0.88 18.18
C ALA A 712 15.03 0.94 19.07
N VAL A 713 14.89 0.69 20.38
CA VAL A 713 16.01 0.70 21.32
C VAL A 713 16.99 -0.45 21.06
N THR A 714 16.48 -1.66 20.81
CA THR A 714 17.32 -2.85 20.58
C THR A 714 18.06 -2.80 19.26
N GLN A 715 17.53 -2.11 18.26
CA GLN A 715 18.16 -1.99 16.95
C GLN A 715 19.26 -0.93 16.95
N TYR A 716 19.22 0.08 17.81
CA TYR A 716 20.17 1.20 17.75
C TYR A 716 21.63 0.72 17.87
N PRO A 717 22.53 1.11 16.95
CA PRO A 717 22.42 2.19 15.97
C PRO A 717 21.92 1.78 14.57
N ALA A 718 21.38 0.58 14.33
CA ALA A 718 20.77 0.23 13.06
C ALA A 718 19.44 0.98 12.78
N TYR A 719 18.93 0.85 11.56
CA TYR A 719 17.69 1.49 11.14
C TYR A 719 16.49 1.07 11.99
N SER A 720 15.73 2.06 12.46
CA SER A 720 14.37 1.87 12.97
C SER A 720 13.49 3.02 12.51
N LEU A 721 12.18 2.80 12.41
CA LEU A 721 11.21 3.85 12.07
C LEU A 721 11.31 5.04 13.03
N ALA A 722 11.47 4.77 14.33
CA ALA A 722 11.63 5.81 15.35
C ALA A 722 12.86 6.68 15.08
N ARG A 723 14.02 6.06 14.81
CA ARG A 723 15.24 6.80 14.48
C ARG A 723 15.06 7.63 13.19
N SER A 724 14.56 7.01 12.13
CA SER A 724 14.30 7.65 10.84
C SER A 724 13.42 8.89 10.97
N ASN A 725 12.30 8.80 11.71
CA ASN A 725 11.40 9.93 11.93
C ASN A 725 12.04 11.04 12.79
N LEU A 726 12.87 10.69 13.78
CA LEU A 726 13.60 11.67 14.59
C LEU A 726 14.70 12.37 13.80
N ASP A 727 15.41 11.64 12.95
CA ASP A 727 16.45 12.19 12.09
C ASP A 727 15.87 13.08 10.99
N ALA A 728 14.69 12.76 10.47
CA ALA A 728 13.97 13.61 9.53
C ALA A 728 13.62 14.98 10.13
N VAL A 729 13.22 15.04 11.41
CA VAL A 729 13.00 16.32 12.12
C VAL A 729 14.30 17.12 12.30
N ARG A 730 15.44 16.44 12.36
CA ARG A 730 16.77 17.06 12.45
C ARG A 730 17.38 17.43 11.09
N GLY A 731 16.66 17.18 9.99
CA GLY A 731 17.07 17.53 8.63
C GLY A 731 17.59 16.37 7.77
N SER A 732 17.72 15.16 8.32
CA SER A 732 18.12 13.96 7.55
C SER A 732 16.87 13.14 7.18
N SER A 733 16.18 13.56 6.12
CA SER A 733 14.85 13.04 5.78
C SER A 733 14.85 11.83 4.86
N CYS A 734 15.99 11.37 4.34
CA CYS A 734 16.04 10.33 3.30
C CYS A 734 15.82 8.89 3.79
N GLY A 735 15.48 8.72 5.08
CA GLY A 735 15.04 7.45 5.63
C GLY A 735 16.05 6.33 5.40
N LEU A 736 15.58 5.21 4.85
CA LEU A 736 16.34 3.98 4.68
C LEU A 736 17.50 4.13 3.69
N ALA A 737 17.43 5.10 2.76
CA ALA A 737 18.49 5.38 1.79
C ALA A 737 19.84 5.77 2.41
N ASN A 738 19.82 6.28 3.65
CA ASN A 738 21.04 6.63 4.38
C ASN A 738 21.71 5.41 5.06
N ASP A 739 20.96 4.32 5.24
CA ASP A 739 21.38 3.12 5.99
C ASP A 739 21.55 1.89 5.11
N VAL A 740 21.00 1.90 3.91
CA VAL A 740 21.34 0.93 2.87
C VAL A 740 22.68 1.32 2.29
N LEU A 741 23.64 0.42 2.40
CA LEU A 741 24.97 0.53 1.83
C LEU A 741 25.01 -0.24 0.51
N VAL A 742 25.58 0.36 -0.52
CA VAL A 742 25.70 -0.15 -1.88
C VAL A 742 27.18 -0.39 -2.17
N GLU A 743 27.47 -1.56 -2.74
CA GLU A 743 28.76 -1.87 -3.35
C GLU A 743 28.73 -1.40 -4.81
N SER A 744 29.37 -0.26 -5.10
CA SER A 744 29.29 0.37 -6.43
C SER A 744 30.01 -0.41 -7.53
N ASP A 745 31.12 -1.06 -7.20
CA ASP A 745 31.86 -1.97 -8.08
C ASP A 745 32.21 -3.25 -7.30
N PRO A 746 31.49 -4.36 -7.56
CA PRO A 746 31.74 -5.63 -6.89
C PRO A 746 33.09 -6.29 -7.21
N ASN A 747 33.82 -5.80 -8.22
CA ASN A 747 35.11 -6.34 -8.64
C ASN A 747 36.30 -5.63 -7.95
N ALA A 748 36.10 -4.41 -7.44
CA ALA A 748 37.16 -3.60 -6.86
C ALA A 748 37.67 -4.11 -5.50
N GLY A 749 36.80 -4.77 -4.72
CA GLY A 749 37.10 -5.22 -3.36
C GLY A 749 37.79 -6.59 -3.26
N ARG A 750 38.13 -7.22 -4.39
CA ARG A 750 38.69 -8.58 -4.43
C ARG A 750 40.00 -8.67 -3.64
N LEU A 751 40.14 -9.70 -2.82
CA LEU A 751 41.35 -9.93 -2.05
C LEU A 751 42.40 -10.67 -2.88
N ASN A 752 43.68 -10.36 -2.62
CA ASN A 752 44.80 -11.04 -3.25
C ASN A 752 45.24 -12.25 -2.40
N PRO A 753 45.62 -13.37 -3.01
CA PRO A 753 46.15 -14.51 -2.27
C PRO A 753 47.54 -14.18 -1.67
N ILE A 754 47.78 -14.64 -0.44
CA ILE A 754 49.08 -14.58 0.24
C ILE A 754 49.93 -15.75 -0.25
N ILE A 755 51.20 -15.47 -0.55
CA ILE A 755 52.21 -16.50 -0.75
C ILE A 755 52.67 -17.00 0.63
N ASP A 756 52.03 -18.07 1.11
CA ASP A 756 52.44 -18.79 2.32
C ASP A 756 53.58 -19.76 1.98
N PRO A 757 54.80 -19.60 2.54
CA PRO A 757 55.91 -20.52 2.28
C PRO A 757 55.62 -21.97 2.70
N ALA A 758 54.76 -22.19 3.70
CA ALA A 758 54.40 -23.53 4.16
C ALA A 758 53.38 -24.21 3.24
N ASN A 759 52.54 -23.43 2.55
CA ASN A 759 51.48 -23.91 1.65
C ASN A 759 51.36 -22.94 0.46
N PRO A 760 52.27 -22.99 -0.52
CA PRO A 760 52.27 -22.06 -1.64
C PRO A 760 50.95 -22.15 -2.43
N PRO A 761 50.41 -21.02 -2.93
CA PRO A 761 49.19 -21.04 -3.75
C PRO A 761 49.36 -21.97 -4.95
N THR A 762 48.36 -22.81 -5.21
CA THR A 762 48.28 -23.60 -6.44
C THR A 762 47.91 -22.71 -7.64
N ALA A 763 47.82 -23.29 -8.84
CA ALA A 763 47.42 -22.54 -10.04
C ALA A 763 46.04 -21.87 -9.90
N ASP A 764 45.15 -22.41 -9.05
CA ASP A 764 43.89 -21.76 -8.65
C ASP A 764 43.88 -21.54 -7.12
N PRO A 765 44.14 -20.30 -6.64
CA PRO A 765 44.15 -19.97 -5.21
C PRO A 765 42.82 -20.23 -4.49
N LEU A 766 41.69 -20.29 -5.22
CA LEU A 766 40.40 -20.65 -4.62
C LEU A 766 40.32 -22.15 -4.30
N GLY A 767 40.93 -22.99 -5.13
CA GLY A 767 41.01 -24.44 -4.93
C GLY A 767 41.93 -24.88 -3.80
N GLY A 768 42.98 -24.09 -3.51
CA GLY A 768 43.98 -24.44 -2.50
C GLY A 768 44.79 -25.69 -2.87
N VAL A 769 45.30 -26.40 -1.87
CA VAL A 769 46.33 -27.45 -2.06
C VAL A 769 45.75 -28.80 -2.54
N ASP A 770 44.57 -29.21 -2.04
CA ASP A 770 43.96 -30.51 -2.35
C ASP A 770 42.41 -30.45 -2.32
N PRO A 771 41.77 -29.78 -3.31
CA PRO A 771 40.32 -29.73 -3.40
C PRO A 771 39.76 -31.11 -3.81
N THR A 772 38.92 -31.69 -2.96
CA THR A 772 38.21 -32.95 -3.26
C THR A 772 36.76 -32.66 -3.57
N GLY A 773 36.25 -33.13 -4.71
CA GLY A 773 34.81 -33.04 -5.06
C GLY A 773 34.28 -31.65 -5.41
N PHE A 774 35.16 -30.65 -5.55
CA PHE A 774 34.86 -29.31 -6.06
C PHE A 774 35.36 -29.14 -7.50
N ASP A 775 34.56 -28.51 -8.35
CA ASP A 775 34.85 -28.27 -9.77
C ASP A 775 34.45 -26.84 -10.16
N PRO A 776 35.18 -26.16 -11.07
CA PRO A 776 34.81 -24.83 -11.56
C PRO A 776 33.42 -24.74 -12.20
N ASN A 777 32.93 -25.86 -12.76
CA ASN A 777 31.60 -26.01 -13.36
C ASN A 777 30.63 -26.80 -12.48
N GLY A 778 31.01 -27.09 -11.22
CA GLY A 778 30.23 -27.81 -10.22
C GLY A 778 29.06 -27.00 -9.64
N VAL A 779 28.29 -26.32 -10.50
CA VAL A 779 27.10 -25.53 -10.18
C VAL A 779 25.97 -25.95 -11.14
N PRO A 780 24.74 -26.20 -10.67
CA PRO A 780 23.59 -26.45 -11.53
C PRO A 780 23.28 -25.28 -12.47
N ASP A 781 22.61 -25.58 -13.59
CA ASP A 781 22.19 -24.55 -14.54
C ASP A 781 20.98 -23.75 -14.03
N ASP A 782 20.09 -24.39 -13.26
CA ASP A 782 18.92 -23.78 -12.63
C ASP A 782 19.16 -23.62 -11.12
N LEU A 783 19.20 -22.36 -10.68
CA LEU A 783 19.35 -21.93 -9.29
C LEU A 783 18.12 -21.14 -8.81
N LYS A 784 16.94 -21.34 -9.41
CA LYS A 784 15.70 -20.71 -8.96
C LYS A 784 15.48 -20.97 -7.47
N ALA A 785 15.06 -19.91 -6.79
CA ALA A 785 14.88 -19.93 -5.34
C ALA A 785 13.70 -20.81 -4.94
N ASP A 786 13.79 -21.45 -3.77
CA ASP A 786 12.67 -22.19 -3.18
C ASP A 786 11.44 -21.27 -3.05
N SER A 787 10.25 -21.79 -3.36
CA SER A 787 9.02 -21.00 -3.36
C SER A 787 8.68 -20.44 -1.97
N VAL A 788 8.04 -19.26 -1.95
CA VAL A 788 7.57 -18.60 -0.73
C VAL A 788 6.10 -18.95 -0.53
N GLU A 789 5.73 -19.43 0.65
CA GLU A 789 4.32 -19.58 1.02
C GLU A 789 3.64 -18.20 1.10
N VAL A 790 2.67 -17.97 0.22
CA VAL A 790 1.80 -16.79 0.24
C VAL A 790 0.55 -17.14 1.02
N LYS A 791 0.50 -16.61 2.24
CA LYS A 791 -0.66 -16.81 3.11
C LYS A 791 -1.86 -15.98 2.61
N PRO A 792 -3.08 -16.53 2.63
CA PRO A 792 -4.29 -15.80 2.28
C PRO A 792 -4.46 -14.50 3.05
N GLY A 793 -4.97 -13.46 2.36
CA GLY A 793 -5.24 -12.16 2.95
C GLY A 793 -4.01 -11.27 3.11
N THR A 794 -2.87 -11.65 2.53
CA THR A 794 -1.73 -10.75 2.34
C THR A 794 -2.15 -9.59 1.44
N GLY A 795 -2.00 -8.35 1.92
CA GLY A 795 -2.37 -7.15 1.16
C GLY A 795 -1.68 -7.07 -0.21
N ASN A 796 -2.39 -6.51 -1.19
CA ASN A 796 -1.91 -6.22 -2.55
C ASN A 796 -1.34 -7.44 -3.31
N THR A 797 -1.91 -8.64 -3.13
CA THR A 797 -1.64 -9.80 -4.01
C THR A 797 -2.68 -9.88 -5.12
N SER A 798 -2.24 -10.17 -6.35
CA SER A 798 -3.12 -10.23 -7.54
C SER A 798 -4.22 -11.28 -7.42
N ASN A 799 -3.90 -12.45 -6.84
CA ASN A 799 -4.84 -13.52 -6.59
C ASN A 799 -5.19 -13.63 -5.10
N GLN A 800 -6.49 -13.76 -4.82
CA GLN A 800 -7.05 -14.06 -3.50
C GLN A 800 -7.55 -15.50 -3.48
N SER A 801 -6.96 -16.36 -2.65
CA SER A 801 -7.37 -17.75 -2.51
C SER A 801 -7.66 -18.11 -1.04
N VAL A 802 -8.30 -19.26 -0.85
CA VAL A 802 -8.42 -19.93 0.46
C VAL A 802 -7.47 -21.12 0.43
N GLY A 803 -6.55 -21.20 1.40
CA GLY A 803 -5.54 -22.27 1.48
C GLY A 803 -4.14 -21.83 1.08
N ALA A 804 -3.20 -22.77 1.01
CA ALA A 804 -1.81 -22.48 0.70
C ALA A 804 -1.67 -22.05 -0.77
N ASN A 805 -0.99 -20.94 -0.99
CA ASN A 805 -0.52 -20.50 -2.29
C ASN A 805 0.99 -20.32 -2.21
N PHE A 806 1.69 -20.45 -3.33
CA PHE A 806 3.14 -20.31 -3.39
C PHE A 806 3.53 -19.33 -4.49
N ALA A 807 4.47 -18.45 -4.18
CA ALA A 807 5.04 -17.53 -5.15
C ALA A 807 6.52 -17.88 -5.36
N GLU A 808 6.93 -17.85 -6.61
CA GLU A 808 8.32 -17.93 -7.01
C GLU A 808 8.83 -16.52 -7.33
N GLY A 809 10.14 -16.32 -7.21
CA GLY A 809 10.74 -15.02 -7.40
C GLY A 809 12.06 -14.88 -6.65
N GLN A 810 12.99 -14.16 -7.27
CA GLN A 810 14.31 -13.88 -6.73
C GLN A 810 14.86 -12.59 -7.34
N ASN A 811 16.11 -12.29 -7.00
CA ASN A 811 16.85 -11.14 -7.50
C ASN A 811 17.36 -11.40 -8.92
N ALA A 812 17.31 -10.37 -9.78
CA ALA A 812 17.71 -10.48 -11.18
C ALA A 812 19.18 -10.92 -11.33
N GLY A 813 19.41 -11.91 -12.20
CA GLY A 813 20.74 -12.46 -12.50
C GLY A 813 21.30 -13.46 -11.47
N THR A 814 20.50 -13.90 -10.49
CA THR A 814 20.95 -14.86 -9.44
C THR A 814 20.52 -16.31 -9.67
N GLU A 815 19.93 -16.57 -10.83
CA GLU A 815 19.13 -17.77 -11.14
C GLU A 815 19.94 -18.89 -11.79
N GLY A 816 21.24 -18.67 -11.99
CA GLY A 816 22.11 -19.58 -12.73
C GLY A 816 22.24 -19.20 -14.19
N GLY A 817 22.57 -20.19 -15.02
CA GLY A 817 22.90 -20.00 -16.44
C GLY A 817 24.39 -20.18 -16.75
N ARG A 818 24.70 -20.08 -18.05
CA ARG A 818 26.04 -20.29 -18.60
C ARG A 818 26.48 -19.12 -19.48
N ILE A 819 27.78 -18.89 -19.52
CA ILE A 819 28.45 -17.95 -20.43
C ILE A 819 29.15 -18.71 -21.56
N ALA A 820 29.29 -18.07 -22.72
CA ALA A 820 29.92 -18.68 -23.90
C ALA A 820 31.44 -18.78 -23.79
N GLU A 821 32.10 -17.77 -23.21
CA GLU A 821 33.55 -17.76 -22.98
C GLU A 821 33.87 -18.26 -21.57
N PRO A 822 34.80 -19.22 -21.40
CA PRO A 822 35.24 -19.64 -20.07
C PRO A 822 35.91 -18.50 -19.28
N GLY A 823 35.64 -18.47 -17.98
CA GLY A 823 36.26 -17.54 -17.02
C GLY A 823 37.70 -17.93 -16.63
N VAL A 824 38.24 -17.25 -15.62
CA VAL A 824 39.66 -17.33 -15.23
C VAL A 824 40.15 -18.73 -14.87
N ASN A 825 39.30 -19.59 -14.30
CA ASN A 825 39.63 -20.98 -13.97
C ASN A 825 38.89 -22.01 -14.86
N GLY A 826 38.42 -21.57 -16.04
CA GLY A 826 37.74 -22.43 -17.02
C GLY A 826 36.24 -22.67 -16.74
N SER A 827 35.66 -22.00 -15.74
CA SER A 827 34.21 -22.06 -15.48
C SER A 827 33.40 -21.39 -16.59
N THR A 828 32.29 -22.00 -16.98
CA THR A 828 31.28 -21.41 -17.88
C THR A 828 30.03 -20.97 -17.13
N VAL A 829 30.05 -20.93 -15.80
CA VAL A 829 28.90 -20.53 -14.98
C VAL A 829 28.70 -19.02 -15.07
N ALA A 830 27.44 -18.57 -15.23
CA ALA A 830 27.11 -17.16 -15.18
C ALA A 830 27.20 -16.63 -13.73
N LEU A 831 28.00 -15.58 -13.54
CA LEU A 831 28.17 -14.92 -12.26
C LEU A 831 27.10 -13.84 -12.00
N PRO A 832 26.60 -13.71 -10.77
CA PRO A 832 25.64 -12.67 -10.39
C PRO A 832 26.31 -11.31 -10.20
N TYR A 833 25.51 -10.29 -9.93
CA TYR A 833 25.94 -8.97 -9.42
C TYR A 833 26.87 -8.14 -10.33
N GLY A 834 27.13 -8.59 -11.56
CA GLY A 834 28.13 -7.98 -12.43
C GLY A 834 29.58 -8.32 -12.04
N LEU A 835 29.79 -9.44 -11.34
CA LEU A 835 31.14 -9.98 -11.14
C LEU A 835 31.72 -10.44 -12.47
N ASP A 836 32.96 -10.05 -12.75
CA ASP A 836 33.65 -10.35 -14.00
C ASP A 836 34.21 -11.79 -14.01
N PRO A 837 33.73 -12.68 -14.90
CA PRO A 837 34.22 -14.06 -15.01
C PRO A 837 35.72 -14.14 -15.38
N LYS A 838 36.28 -13.11 -16.03
CA LYS A 838 37.70 -13.09 -16.40
C LYS A 838 38.64 -12.88 -15.22
N THR A 839 38.10 -12.50 -14.07
CA THR A 839 38.87 -12.16 -12.87
C THR A 839 38.39 -12.86 -11.60
N THR A 840 37.23 -13.52 -11.64
CA THR A 840 36.58 -14.17 -10.50
C THR A 840 36.47 -15.69 -10.72
N PRO A 841 37.30 -16.51 -10.05
CA PRO A 841 37.14 -17.97 -10.11
C PRO A 841 35.92 -18.44 -9.31
N ILE A 842 35.45 -19.64 -9.61
CA ILE A 842 34.33 -20.30 -8.90
C ILE A 842 34.75 -21.70 -8.54
N MET A 843 34.30 -22.19 -7.38
CA MET A 843 34.36 -23.60 -7.01
C MET A 843 32.99 -24.05 -6.52
N GLY A 844 32.50 -25.16 -7.06
CA GLY A 844 31.21 -25.73 -6.68
C GLY A 844 31.25 -27.24 -6.48
N SER A 845 30.44 -27.74 -5.55
CA SER A 845 30.42 -29.16 -5.15
C SER A 845 29.31 -29.98 -5.82
N TYR A 846 28.57 -29.41 -6.78
CA TYR A 846 27.48 -30.12 -7.45
C TYR A 846 28.02 -31.15 -8.44
N GLN A 847 27.48 -32.37 -8.37
CA GLN A 847 27.91 -33.52 -9.17
C GLN A 847 26.68 -34.11 -9.89
N LYS A 848 26.78 -34.38 -11.20
CA LYS A 848 25.65 -34.93 -11.99
C LYS A 848 25.41 -36.44 -11.77
N GLY A 849 26.32 -37.13 -11.07
CA GLY A 849 26.31 -38.59 -10.89
C GLY A 849 26.24 -39.02 -9.42
N MET A 850 26.98 -40.08 -9.09
CA MET A 850 27.11 -40.55 -7.71
C MET A 850 27.73 -39.45 -6.85
N GLN A 851 27.02 -39.03 -5.81
CA GLN A 851 27.47 -37.96 -4.93
C GLN A 851 28.61 -38.47 -4.04
N GLN A 852 29.71 -37.74 -4.04
CA GLN A 852 30.87 -37.97 -3.17
C GLN A 852 31.03 -36.81 -2.19
N PRO A 853 31.57 -37.06 -0.99
CA PRO A 853 31.94 -35.97 -0.08
C PRO A 853 32.87 -34.98 -0.78
N ALA A 854 32.69 -33.69 -0.51
CA ALA A 854 33.56 -32.66 -1.06
C ALA A 854 34.14 -31.79 0.05
N HIS A 855 35.43 -31.51 -0.01
CA HIS A 855 36.14 -30.69 0.96
C HIS A 855 37.16 -29.81 0.25
N LEU A 856 37.25 -28.55 0.66
CA LEU A 856 38.16 -27.57 0.09
C LEU A 856 38.56 -26.55 1.15
N ILE A 857 39.87 -26.27 1.22
CA ILE A 857 40.44 -25.17 2.01
C ILE A 857 41.20 -24.28 1.04
N SER A 858 40.78 -23.03 0.87
CA SER A 858 41.41 -22.12 -0.08
C SER A 858 42.79 -21.68 0.38
N SER A 859 43.56 -21.05 -0.50
CA SER A 859 44.72 -20.24 -0.09
C SER A 859 44.29 -19.13 0.88
N TRP A 860 45.25 -18.62 1.65
CA TRP A 860 45.07 -17.39 2.44
C TRP A 860 44.95 -16.18 1.53
N TYR A 861 44.07 -15.25 1.87
CA TYR A 861 43.84 -13.97 1.20
C TYR A 861 44.15 -12.82 2.15
N GLU A 862 44.88 -11.82 1.66
CA GLU A 862 45.29 -10.64 2.43
C GLU A 862 44.10 -9.71 2.68
N LEU A 863 43.86 -9.36 3.95
CA LEU A 863 42.88 -8.33 4.32
C LEU A 863 43.51 -6.93 4.19
N PRO A 864 42.78 -5.95 3.64
CA PRO A 864 43.23 -4.56 3.68
C PRO A 864 43.20 -4.01 5.11
N ALA A 865 43.83 -2.86 5.30
CA ALA A 865 43.67 -2.10 6.53
C ALA A 865 42.18 -1.78 6.77
N ARG A 866 41.73 -1.96 8.01
CA ARG A 866 40.34 -1.74 8.41
C ARG A 866 39.95 -0.28 8.22
N SER A 867 38.76 -0.05 7.67
CA SER A 867 38.20 1.28 7.46
C SER A 867 36.68 1.27 7.60
N ASP A 868 36.10 2.43 7.94
CA ASP A 868 34.65 2.55 8.16
C ASP A 868 33.83 2.36 6.87
N ASP A 869 34.43 2.63 5.70
CA ASP A 869 33.83 2.42 4.38
C ASP A 869 33.96 0.97 3.87
N ALA A 870 34.65 0.09 4.62
CA ALA A 870 34.82 -1.32 4.27
C ALA A 870 34.65 -2.25 5.48
N PRO A 871 33.45 -2.31 6.11
CA PRO A 871 33.23 -3.00 7.38
C PRO A 871 32.99 -4.54 7.27
N LEU A 872 32.98 -5.10 6.05
CA LEU A 872 32.60 -6.50 5.80
C LEU A 872 33.68 -7.25 5.02
N VAL A 873 33.75 -8.56 5.23
CA VAL A 873 34.20 -9.52 4.21
C VAL A 873 32.96 -10.18 3.63
N VAL A 874 32.91 -10.31 2.31
CA VAL A 874 31.79 -10.88 1.55
C VAL A 874 32.27 -12.06 0.73
N ILE A 875 31.47 -13.13 0.72
CA ILE A 875 31.65 -14.30 -0.14
C ILE A 875 30.39 -14.45 -0.98
N THR A 876 30.49 -14.36 -2.31
CA THR A 876 29.34 -14.70 -3.16
C THR A 876 29.25 -16.21 -3.25
N ALA A 877 28.10 -16.77 -2.88
CA ALA A 877 27.88 -18.20 -2.78
C ALA A 877 26.49 -18.62 -3.30
N ALA A 878 26.35 -19.90 -3.65
CA ALA A 878 25.11 -20.53 -4.07
C ALA A 878 24.96 -21.92 -3.42
N GLY A 879 23.78 -22.51 -3.52
CA GLY A 879 23.44 -23.80 -2.91
C GLY A 879 22.87 -23.66 -1.51
N ARG A 880 22.81 -24.77 -0.76
CA ARG A 880 22.23 -24.83 0.59
C ARG A 880 23.36 -24.75 1.62
N ILE A 881 23.48 -23.63 2.33
CA ILE A 881 24.62 -23.32 3.21
C ILE A 881 24.10 -23.13 4.64
N LEU A 882 24.79 -23.76 5.60
CA LEU A 882 24.48 -23.64 7.02
C LEU A 882 24.68 -22.19 7.48
N SER A 883 23.67 -21.63 8.11
CA SER A 883 23.71 -20.24 8.60
C SER A 883 22.74 -20.04 9.76
N PHE A 884 22.84 -18.88 10.42
CA PHE A 884 21.88 -18.45 11.42
C PHE A 884 21.12 -17.22 10.90
N ASP A 885 19.80 -17.27 10.98
CA ASP A 885 18.99 -16.10 10.66
C ASP A 885 19.05 -15.04 11.77
N GLN A 886 18.35 -13.92 11.57
CA GLN A 886 18.34 -12.80 12.51
C GLN A 886 17.70 -13.12 13.87
N THR A 887 16.94 -14.21 13.97
CA THR A 887 16.37 -14.69 15.24
C THR A 887 17.34 -15.61 15.98
N GLY A 888 18.47 -15.94 15.36
CA GLY A 888 19.42 -16.94 15.83
C GLY A 888 18.99 -18.36 15.52
N ALA A 889 17.97 -18.56 14.68
CA ALA A 889 17.55 -19.90 14.29
C ALA A 889 18.48 -20.45 13.21
N LEU A 890 18.85 -21.72 13.36
CA LEU A 890 19.71 -22.44 12.43
C LEU A 890 18.96 -22.74 11.13
N GLN A 891 19.54 -22.34 10.01
CA GLN A 891 19.15 -22.76 8.67
C GLN A 891 20.04 -23.93 8.25
N TYR A 892 19.42 -25.05 7.88
CA TYR A 892 20.14 -26.27 7.52
C TYR A 892 20.82 -26.14 6.15
N GLY A 893 22.05 -26.63 6.05
CA GLY A 893 22.82 -26.65 4.81
C GLY A 893 24.22 -27.23 5.02
N GLN A 894 25.08 -27.03 4.02
CA GLN A 894 26.47 -27.46 4.03
C GLN A 894 27.38 -26.46 4.76
N ASP A 895 28.54 -26.93 5.23
CA ASP A 895 29.44 -26.11 6.04
C ASP A 895 30.32 -25.24 5.15
N LEU A 896 30.19 -23.92 5.29
CA LEU A 896 31.07 -22.92 4.68
C LEU A 896 31.45 -21.92 5.76
N GLN A 897 32.73 -21.88 6.11
CA GLN A 897 33.28 -21.03 7.16
C GLN A 897 34.40 -20.15 6.60
N LEU A 898 34.58 -18.99 7.21
CA LEU A 898 35.75 -18.16 7.00
C LEU A 898 36.71 -18.35 8.18
N GLU A 899 37.91 -18.87 7.91
CA GLU A 899 38.99 -18.90 8.89
C GLU A 899 39.81 -17.62 8.77
N TYR A 900 40.16 -17.00 9.90
CA TYR A 900 40.96 -15.78 9.95
C TYR A 900 42.24 -15.99 10.75
N GLY A 901 43.28 -15.23 10.41
CA GLY A 901 44.60 -15.39 11.00
C GLY A 901 45.48 -14.17 10.89
N LYS A 902 46.68 -14.31 11.45
CA LYS A 902 47.73 -13.29 11.48
C LYS A 902 48.99 -13.77 10.76
N ARG A 903 49.44 -13.00 9.79
CA ARG A 903 50.72 -13.22 9.10
C ARG A 903 51.89 -13.00 10.08
N GLN A 904 52.78 -13.98 10.12
CA GLN A 904 53.98 -14.00 10.93
C GLN A 904 55.18 -13.43 10.15
N ALA A 905 56.26 -13.12 10.86
CA ALA A 905 57.48 -12.56 10.26
C ALA A 905 58.16 -13.52 9.25
N ASP A 906 57.94 -14.82 9.38
CA ASP A 906 58.43 -15.85 8.45
C ASP A 906 57.56 -16.02 7.19
N GLY A 907 56.48 -15.26 7.08
CA GLY A 907 55.54 -15.31 5.96
C GLY A 907 54.40 -16.31 6.12
N SER A 908 54.43 -17.19 7.13
CA SER A 908 53.33 -18.11 7.46
C SER A 908 52.14 -17.36 8.07
N VAL A 909 50.96 -17.98 8.07
CA VAL A 909 49.75 -17.40 8.71
C VAL A 909 49.34 -18.26 9.91
N ALA A 910 49.35 -17.65 11.10
CA ALA A 910 48.85 -18.28 12.31
C ALA A 910 47.32 -18.14 12.38
N VAL A 911 46.61 -19.28 12.45
CA VAL A 911 45.15 -19.32 12.60
C VAL A 911 44.74 -18.74 13.95
N GLN A 912 43.78 -17.82 13.95
CA GLN A 912 43.23 -17.21 15.17
C GLN A 912 41.80 -17.68 15.46
N GLY A 913 41.01 -18.03 14.45
CA GLY A 913 39.66 -18.55 14.64
C GLY A 913 38.87 -18.75 13.36
N LYS A 914 37.60 -19.19 13.51
CA LYS A 914 36.65 -19.41 12.41
C LYS A 914 35.36 -18.64 12.65
N TYR A 915 34.68 -18.27 11.56
CA TYR A 915 33.40 -17.58 11.58
C TYR A 915 32.42 -18.26 10.61
N VAL A 916 31.18 -18.45 11.05
CA VAL A 916 30.07 -18.91 10.20
C VAL A 916 29.40 -17.68 9.58
N PRO A 917 29.50 -17.45 8.26
CA PRO A 917 28.96 -16.26 7.63
C PRO A 917 27.44 -16.10 7.82
N ARG A 918 26.99 -14.85 7.85
CA ARG A 918 25.57 -14.51 7.86
C ARG A 918 25.01 -14.66 6.46
N ASP A 919 23.87 -15.33 6.34
CA ASP A 919 23.16 -15.57 5.10
C ASP A 919 21.73 -15.05 5.21
N ILE A 920 21.25 -14.36 4.18
CA ILE A 920 19.85 -13.89 4.10
C ILE A 920 19.01 -14.68 3.09
N GLY A 921 19.63 -15.63 2.37
CA GLY A 921 18.97 -16.35 1.31
C GLY A 921 18.74 -15.49 0.05
N PRO A 922 17.90 -15.98 -0.87
CA PRO A 922 17.26 -17.30 -0.84
C PRO A 922 18.21 -18.43 -1.25
N SER A 923 17.98 -19.63 -0.72
CA SER A 923 18.58 -20.86 -1.24
C SER A 923 17.73 -21.42 -2.39
N PRO A 924 18.32 -22.11 -3.39
CA PRO A 924 19.75 -22.30 -3.64
C PRO A 924 20.41 -21.19 -4.48
N SER A 925 19.72 -20.07 -4.75
CA SER A 925 20.20 -18.99 -5.62
C SER A 925 21.53 -18.36 -5.16
N TRP A 926 22.18 -17.68 -6.10
CA TRP A 926 23.36 -16.86 -5.79
C TRP A 926 23.03 -15.75 -4.79
N ARG A 927 23.88 -15.60 -3.77
CA ARG A 927 23.75 -14.62 -2.70
C ARG A 927 25.08 -14.24 -2.07
N ASN A 928 25.10 -13.12 -1.35
CA ASN A 928 26.29 -12.64 -0.65
C ASN A 928 26.25 -13.04 0.83
N LEU A 929 27.15 -13.93 1.23
CA LEU A 929 27.42 -14.25 2.63
C LEU A 929 28.28 -13.16 3.27
N ARG A 930 28.02 -12.84 4.53
CA ARG A 930 28.58 -11.64 5.19
C ARG A 930 29.33 -11.99 6.46
N VAL A 931 30.54 -11.48 6.60
CA VAL A 931 31.37 -11.59 7.80
C VAL A 931 31.73 -10.18 8.26
N PRO A 932 31.13 -9.67 9.36
CA PRO A 932 31.48 -8.38 9.91
C PRO A 932 32.91 -8.38 10.42
N LEU A 933 33.74 -7.46 9.92
CA LEU A 933 35.13 -7.37 10.34
C LEU A 933 35.24 -7.08 11.85
N SER A 934 34.27 -6.40 12.44
CA SER A 934 34.19 -6.13 13.89
C SER A 934 34.05 -7.40 14.76
N GLU A 935 33.71 -8.55 14.17
CA GLU A 935 33.48 -9.81 14.89
C GLU A 935 34.62 -10.83 14.74
N ILE A 936 35.65 -10.50 13.96
CA ILE A 936 36.91 -11.27 13.90
C ILE A 936 38.03 -10.55 14.67
N ALA A 937 39.15 -11.23 14.92
CA ALA A 937 40.24 -10.67 15.71
C ALA A 937 40.73 -9.30 15.15
N PRO A 938 40.92 -8.27 16.00
CA PRO A 938 41.26 -6.92 15.55
C PRO A 938 42.56 -6.84 14.74
N ASP A 939 43.53 -7.71 15.04
CA ASP A 939 44.84 -7.77 14.41
C ASP A 939 44.93 -8.73 13.21
N ALA A 940 43.87 -9.49 12.93
CA ALA A 940 43.79 -10.39 11.78
C ALA A 940 44.01 -9.63 10.47
N ASP A 941 44.91 -10.16 9.63
CA ASP A 941 45.30 -9.59 8.34
C ASP A 941 45.19 -10.62 7.20
N ALA A 942 44.71 -11.83 7.49
CA ALA A 942 44.52 -12.89 6.50
C ALA A 942 43.22 -13.65 6.73
N VAL A 943 42.57 -14.07 5.66
CA VAL A 943 41.36 -14.92 5.68
C VAL A 943 41.41 -16.03 4.64
N ARG A 944 40.75 -17.16 4.90
CA ARG A 944 40.55 -18.23 3.90
C ARG A 944 39.20 -18.91 4.06
N ILE A 945 38.71 -19.51 2.98
CA ILE A 945 37.45 -20.26 2.98
C ILE A 945 37.74 -21.72 3.35
N VAL A 946 36.93 -22.26 4.25
CA VAL A 946 36.89 -23.68 4.59
C VAL A 946 35.49 -24.18 4.25
N ALA A 947 35.40 -25.05 3.25
CA ALA A 947 34.14 -25.59 2.75
C ALA A 947 34.11 -27.11 2.89
N ASN A 948 33.00 -27.63 3.43
CA ASN A 948 32.81 -29.05 3.64
C ASN A 948 31.37 -29.47 3.31
N ARG A 949 31.25 -30.41 2.37
CA ARG A 949 30.01 -31.08 1.98
C ARG A 949 30.08 -32.55 2.41
N ASN A 950 29.46 -32.87 3.54
CA ASN A 950 29.34 -34.24 4.05
C ASN A 950 27.99 -34.90 3.69
N VAL A 951 27.02 -34.12 3.21
CA VAL A 951 25.68 -34.62 2.91
C VAL A 951 25.59 -34.97 1.43
N LEU A 952 25.31 -36.24 1.14
CA LEU A 952 25.31 -36.81 -0.22
C LEU A 952 23.94 -36.73 -0.93
N ILE A 953 23.01 -35.94 -0.41
CA ILE A 953 21.73 -35.68 -1.10
C ILE A 953 22.03 -34.75 -2.29
N GLY A 954 21.45 -35.04 -3.46
CA GLY A 954 21.77 -34.33 -4.70
C GLY A 954 21.49 -32.82 -4.68
N ASP A 955 20.51 -32.37 -3.89
CA ASP A 955 20.15 -30.96 -3.70
C ASP A 955 21.00 -30.26 -2.61
N GLN A 956 21.82 -31.01 -1.89
CA GLN A 956 22.71 -30.52 -0.84
C GLN A 956 24.11 -30.29 -1.40
N TRP A 957 24.30 -29.15 -2.05
CA TRP A 957 25.56 -28.70 -2.61
C TRP A 957 25.80 -27.24 -2.23
N LEU A 958 27.03 -26.78 -2.43
CA LEU A 958 27.42 -25.38 -2.24
C LEU A 958 28.41 -24.96 -3.32
N ALA A 959 28.41 -23.68 -3.66
CA ALA A 959 29.42 -23.07 -4.51
C ALA A 959 29.78 -21.69 -3.99
N PHE A 960 30.98 -21.22 -4.27
CA PHE A 960 31.45 -19.92 -3.81
C PHE A 960 32.52 -19.32 -4.73
N THR A 961 32.71 -18.02 -4.56
CA THR A 961 33.76 -17.19 -5.15
C THR A 961 34.78 -16.82 -4.06
N PRO A 962 35.95 -16.23 -4.41
CA PRO A 962 36.89 -15.73 -3.42
C PRO A 962 36.28 -14.67 -2.50
N PRO A 963 36.79 -14.53 -1.26
CA PRO A 963 36.37 -13.45 -0.38
C PRO A 963 36.77 -12.08 -0.95
N ARG A 964 35.92 -11.09 -0.74
CA ARG A 964 36.18 -9.69 -1.08
C ARG A 964 35.80 -8.75 0.07
N VAL A 965 36.45 -7.61 0.16
CA VAL A 965 36.14 -6.54 1.12
C VAL A 965 35.51 -5.37 0.34
N PRO A 966 34.18 -5.23 0.34
CA PRO A 966 33.49 -4.23 -0.47
C PRO A 966 33.75 -2.81 0.03
N LYS A 967 33.90 -1.88 -0.91
CA LYS A 967 33.83 -0.43 -0.67
C LYS A 967 32.37 -0.01 -0.70
N LEU A 968 31.87 0.46 0.44
CA LEU A 968 30.45 0.72 0.64
C LEU A 968 30.14 2.22 0.70
N VAL A 969 29.13 2.64 -0.05
CA VAL A 969 28.56 4.00 0.00
C VAL A 969 27.07 3.93 0.31
N SER A 970 26.47 4.96 0.89
CA SER A 970 25.01 4.95 1.10
C SER A 970 24.25 4.98 -0.23
N LEU A 971 23.07 4.36 -0.27
CA LEU A 971 22.20 4.36 -1.44
C LEU A 971 21.83 5.79 -1.85
N ASN A 972 21.62 6.68 -0.87
CA ASN A 972 21.36 8.08 -1.13
C ASN A 972 22.53 8.78 -1.84
N THR A 973 23.78 8.39 -1.55
CA THR A 973 24.97 8.93 -2.25
C THR A 973 25.11 8.33 -3.64
N PHE A 974 24.80 7.04 -3.79
CA PHE A 974 24.93 6.30 -5.05
C PHE A 974 23.90 6.73 -6.10
N ILE A 975 22.61 6.80 -5.73
CA ILE A 975 21.50 7.14 -6.65
C ILE A 975 21.22 8.65 -6.67
N GLY A 976 21.36 9.30 -5.53
CA GLY A 976 20.92 10.69 -5.34
C GLY A 976 19.40 10.84 -5.30
N SER A 977 18.95 12.06 -5.60
CA SER A 977 17.53 12.48 -5.50
C SER A 977 16.94 13.01 -6.81
N ARG A 978 17.69 12.91 -7.92
CA ARG A 978 17.27 13.42 -9.24
C ARG A 978 17.04 12.31 -10.25
N GLN A 979 17.87 11.27 -10.18
CA GLN A 979 17.73 10.12 -11.05
C GLN A 979 16.40 9.42 -10.76
N GLN A 980 15.68 9.12 -11.83
CA GLN A 980 14.40 8.46 -11.74
C GLN A 980 14.57 6.97 -11.41
N VAL A 981 13.78 6.51 -10.45
CA VAL A 981 13.78 5.13 -9.96
C VAL A 981 12.37 4.53 -9.98
N LEU A 982 12.30 3.22 -10.19
CA LEU A 982 11.10 2.44 -9.90
C LEU A 982 11.14 2.01 -8.43
N GLU A 983 10.50 2.80 -7.57
CA GLU A 983 10.23 2.37 -6.19
C GLU A 983 9.00 1.46 -6.19
N ASP A 984 9.16 0.19 -5.82
CA ASP A 984 8.02 -0.70 -5.63
C ASP A 984 7.05 -0.12 -4.59
N TRP A 985 5.76 -0.41 -4.76
CA TRP A 985 4.72 0.27 -3.98
C TRP A 985 4.86 0.16 -2.46
N ALA A 986 5.54 -0.86 -1.95
CA ALA A 986 5.74 -1.08 -0.52
C ALA A 986 6.82 -0.18 0.10
N VAL A 987 7.74 0.39 -0.70
CA VAL A 987 8.99 1.01 -0.19
C VAL A 987 9.02 2.53 -0.26
N GLY A 988 8.10 3.17 -1.00
CA GLY A 988 8.15 4.61 -1.28
C GLY A 988 8.20 5.53 -0.06
N LEU A 989 7.59 5.15 1.08
CA LEU A 989 7.66 5.94 2.32
C LEU A 989 9.05 5.89 2.97
N GLN A 990 9.79 4.80 2.78
CA GLN A 990 11.12 4.59 3.35
C GLN A 990 12.23 5.24 2.53
N PHE A 991 11.98 5.53 1.24
CA PHE A 991 12.87 6.21 0.31
C PHE A 991 12.31 7.58 -0.14
N PRO A 992 11.94 8.50 0.77
CA PRO A 992 11.21 9.72 0.41
C PRO A 992 12.02 10.74 -0.41
N CYS A 993 13.35 10.55 -0.53
CA CYS A 993 14.25 11.44 -1.29
C CYS A 993 14.49 11.00 -2.73
N GLN A 994 14.43 9.69 -3.00
CA GLN A 994 14.62 9.15 -4.34
C GLN A 994 13.43 9.58 -5.21
N GLN A 995 13.66 9.89 -6.49
CA GLN A 995 12.65 10.44 -7.38
C GLN A 995 11.97 9.30 -8.12
N PRO A 996 10.67 9.03 -7.89
CA PRO A 996 9.92 8.06 -8.70
C PRO A 996 9.96 8.47 -10.17
N PHE A 997 9.88 7.49 -11.06
CA PHE A 997 9.74 7.76 -12.48
C PHE A 997 8.53 8.66 -12.77
N LEU A 998 8.68 9.52 -13.76
CA LEU A 998 7.64 10.46 -14.13
C LEU A 998 6.92 9.97 -15.38
N HIS A 999 5.64 10.30 -15.50
CA HIS A 999 4.92 10.16 -16.75
C HIS A 999 4.15 11.43 -17.07
N ARG A 1000 4.02 11.74 -18.36
CA ARG A 1000 3.31 12.91 -18.85
C ARG A 1000 2.73 12.58 -20.21
N ASP A 1001 1.52 13.08 -20.48
CA ASP A 1001 0.87 12.93 -21.79
C ASP A 1001 0.79 11.45 -22.25
N GLY A 1002 0.59 10.53 -21.30
CA GLY A 1002 0.48 9.09 -21.54
C GLY A 1002 1.82 8.34 -21.66
N VAL A 1003 2.95 9.03 -21.68
CA VAL A 1003 4.29 8.44 -21.84
C VAL A 1003 5.08 8.51 -20.54
N ALA A 1004 5.64 7.39 -20.10
CA ALA A 1004 6.53 7.31 -18.95
C ALA A 1004 7.98 7.64 -19.34
N THR A 1005 8.77 8.04 -18.36
CA THR A 1005 10.22 8.03 -18.46
C THR A 1005 10.71 6.72 -17.88
N MET A 1006 11.52 5.97 -18.61
CA MET A 1006 12.01 4.68 -18.10
C MET A 1006 13.15 4.88 -17.09
N PRO A 1007 13.01 4.34 -15.85
CA PRO A 1007 14.02 4.47 -14.81
C PRO A 1007 15.23 3.58 -15.07
N ASN A 1008 16.33 3.94 -14.41
CA ASN A 1008 17.60 3.20 -14.50
C ASN A 1008 17.82 2.24 -13.32
N TYR A 1009 17.06 2.41 -12.24
CA TYR A 1009 17.13 1.54 -11.07
C TYR A 1009 15.73 1.20 -10.57
N ARG A 1010 15.61 0.06 -9.90
CA ARG A 1010 14.43 -0.39 -9.17
C ARG A 1010 14.78 -0.70 -7.72
N ILE A 1011 13.97 -0.22 -6.78
CA ILE A 1011 14.08 -0.51 -5.35
C ILE A 1011 12.93 -1.43 -4.97
N LYS A 1012 13.26 -2.63 -4.46
CA LYS A 1012 12.32 -3.71 -4.10
C LYS A 1012 12.29 -3.92 -2.58
N PRO A 1013 11.17 -4.38 -1.99
CA PRO A 1013 11.14 -4.81 -0.59
C PRO A 1013 11.83 -6.17 -0.43
N ASP A 1014 11.81 -6.71 0.79
CA ASP A 1014 12.30 -8.05 1.11
C ASP A 1014 11.64 -9.13 0.25
N ARG A 1015 12.36 -10.23 0.01
CA ARG A 1015 11.95 -11.23 -1.00
C ARG A 1015 10.52 -11.75 -0.81
N PRO A 1016 10.07 -12.14 0.40
CA PRO A 1016 8.70 -12.64 0.57
C PRO A 1016 7.64 -11.63 0.12
N LEU A 1017 7.85 -10.34 0.40
CA LEU A 1017 6.93 -9.28 -0.01
C LEU A 1017 7.04 -8.98 -1.51
N ALA A 1018 8.26 -9.02 -2.07
CA ALA A 1018 8.46 -8.80 -3.50
C ALA A 1018 7.77 -9.86 -4.36
N ALA A 1019 8.10 -11.14 -4.13
CA ALA A 1019 7.60 -12.26 -4.91
C ALA A 1019 6.08 -12.47 -4.76
N SER A 1020 5.54 -12.27 -3.55
CA SER A 1020 4.11 -12.49 -3.31
C SER A 1020 3.24 -11.32 -3.76
N SER A 1021 3.77 -10.09 -3.74
CA SER A 1021 2.93 -8.89 -3.84
C SER A 1021 3.46 -7.82 -4.80
N THR A 1022 4.67 -7.28 -4.67
CA THR A 1022 5.07 -6.16 -5.55
C THR A 1022 5.25 -6.61 -7.00
N ASP A 1023 5.91 -7.74 -7.24
CA ASP A 1023 6.11 -8.29 -8.59
C ASP A 1023 4.78 -8.68 -9.25
N THR A 1024 3.81 -9.20 -8.48
CA THR A 1024 2.50 -9.64 -9.00
C THR A 1024 1.49 -8.50 -9.16
N TRP A 1025 1.54 -7.48 -8.28
CA TRP A 1025 0.60 -6.37 -8.30
C TRP A 1025 0.85 -5.42 -9.46
N GLN A 1026 2.13 -5.20 -9.77
CA GLN A 1026 2.57 -4.21 -10.75
C GLN A 1026 3.09 -4.85 -12.06
N ALA A 1027 2.68 -6.11 -12.30
CA ALA A 1027 2.99 -6.91 -13.47
C ALA A 1027 2.37 -6.36 -14.77
N GLN A 1028 2.89 -6.84 -15.91
CA GLN A 1028 2.47 -6.48 -17.26
C GLN A 1028 0.97 -6.71 -17.48
N GLU A 1029 0.49 -7.92 -17.18
CA GLU A 1029 -0.89 -8.39 -17.39
C GLU A 1029 -1.96 -7.53 -16.68
N PHE A 1030 -1.55 -6.75 -15.68
CA PHE A 1030 -2.42 -5.88 -14.91
C PHE A 1030 -2.21 -4.39 -15.19
N GLY A 1031 -1.46 -4.04 -16.23
CA GLY A 1031 -1.20 -2.66 -16.63
C GLY A 1031 -0.19 -1.95 -15.75
N GLY A 1032 0.69 -2.68 -15.05
CA GLY A 1032 1.71 -2.11 -14.18
C GLY A 1032 3.03 -1.78 -14.90
N PRO A 1033 3.92 -1.01 -14.25
CA PRO A 1033 5.16 -0.50 -14.85
C PRO A 1033 6.18 -1.58 -15.25
N LEU A 1034 6.11 -2.78 -14.68
CA LEU A 1034 7.01 -3.87 -15.08
C LEU A 1034 6.77 -4.31 -16.53
N GLY A 1035 5.57 -4.09 -17.06
CA GLY A 1035 5.23 -4.48 -18.43
C GLY A 1035 6.00 -3.73 -19.51
N TRP A 1036 6.45 -2.51 -19.25
CA TRP A 1036 7.32 -1.78 -20.17
C TRP A 1036 8.78 -1.74 -19.68
N ALA A 1037 9.03 -1.76 -18.36
CA ALA A 1037 10.39 -1.69 -17.83
C ALA A 1037 11.22 -2.93 -18.20
N ASN A 1038 10.67 -4.13 -17.98
CA ASN A 1038 11.35 -5.40 -18.32
C ASN A 1038 11.37 -5.67 -19.84
N MET A 1039 10.50 -4.99 -20.60
CA MET A 1039 10.50 -5.05 -22.05
C MET A 1039 11.62 -4.18 -22.66
N LEU A 1040 11.96 -3.05 -22.01
CA LEU A 1040 12.98 -2.11 -22.46
C LEU A 1040 14.40 -2.45 -21.99
N ALA A 1041 14.54 -3.14 -20.86
CA ALA A 1041 15.82 -3.38 -20.22
C ALA A 1041 15.89 -4.75 -19.52
N GLY A 1042 17.09 -5.33 -19.52
CA GLY A 1042 17.43 -6.40 -18.60
C GLY A 1042 17.72 -5.83 -17.21
N ALA A 1043 17.42 -6.59 -16.15
CA ALA A 1043 17.72 -6.21 -14.78
C ALA A 1043 18.97 -6.94 -14.24
N THR A 1044 19.82 -6.21 -13.53
CA THR A 1044 20.99 -6.76 -12.81
C THR A 1044 20.92 -6.33 -11.36
N THR A 1045 21.00 -7.28 -10.42
CA THR A 1045 21.00 -6.94 -8.99
C THR A 1045 22.30 -6.26 -8.58
N VAL A 1046 22.21 -5.16 -7.83
CA VAL A 1046 23.35 -4.48 -7.21
C VAL A 1046 23.51 -4.97 -5.76
N PRO A 1047 24.72 -5.38 -5.31
CA PRO A 1047 24.91 -5.80 -3.93
C PRO A 1047 24.65 -4.67 -2.93
N THR A 1048 23.78 -4.96 -1.96
CA THR A 1048 23.42 -4.01 -0.90
C THR A 1048 23.37 -4.67 0.47
N TYR A 1049 23.58 -3.85 1.50
CA TYR A 1049 23.72 -4.27 2.89
C TYR A 1049 23.05 -3.25 3.80
N LEU A 1050 22.35 -3.72 4.84
CA LEU A 1050 21.80 -2.81 5.85
C LEU A 1050 22.85 -2.53 6.93
N LYS A 1051 23.26 -1.27 7.05
CA LYS A 1051 24.25 -0.81 8.03
C LYS A 1051 23.86 -1.25 9.44
N ASP A 1052 24.84 -1.78 10.18
CA ASP A 1052 24.71 -2.26 11.57
C ASP A 1052 23.70 -3.42 11.78
N ASN A 1053 23.12 -3.98 10.71
CA ASN A 1053 22.21 -5.12 10.76
C ASN A 1053 22.45 -6.08 9.59
N TRP A 1054 23.65 -6.65 9.55
CA TRP A 1054 24.17 -7.42 8.41
C TRP A 1054 23.42 -8.72 8.10
N ALA A 1055 22.61 -9.24 9.03
CA ALA A 1055 21.76 -10.40 8.80
C ALA A 1055 20.38 -10.03 8.25
N ARG A 1056 20.05 -8.73 8.10
CA ARG A 1056 18.74 -8.26 7.63
C ARG A 1056 18.59 -8.38 6.12
N ASP A 1057 17.51 -9.00 5.66
CA ASP A 1057 16.97 -8.73 4.32
C ASP A 1057 16.11 -7.47 4.43
N TRP A 1058 16.57 -6.38 3.81
CA TRP A 1058 15.83 -5.13 3.73
C TRP A 1058 15.06 -5.01 2.40
N GLY A 1059 15.40 -5.85 1.43
CA GLY A 1059 15.04 -5.71 0.03
C GLY A 1059 16.25 -5.72 -0.90
N SER A 1060 16.05 -5.23 -2.13
CA SER A 1060 17.08 -5.24 -3.16
C SER A 1060 17.05 -3.99 -4.04
N LEU A 1061 18.20 -3.73 -4.65
CA LEU A 1061 18.39 -2.69 -5.66
C LEU A 1061 18.75 -3.39 -6.98
N GLU A 1062 18.00 -3.12 -8.02
CA GLU A 1062 18.27 -3.62 -9.37
C GLU A 1062 18.63 -2.44 -10.29
N ARG A 1063 19.62 -2.64 -11.16
CA ARG A 1063 19.98 -1.73 -12.25
C ARG A 1063 19.31 -2.21 -13.54
N TYR A 1064 18.74 -1.30 -14.30
CA TYR A 1064 18.20 -1.57 -15.63
C TYR A 1064 19.23 -1.25 -16.70
N ASP A 1065 19.62 -2.27 -17.46
CA ASP A 1065 20.54 -2.21 -18.59
C ASP A 1065 19.72 -2.27 -19.90
N ARG A 1066 19.63 -1.14 -20.61
CA ARG A 1066 18.83 -1.00 -21.84
C ARG A 1066 19.33 -1.94 -22.94
N TYR A 1067 18.42 -2.59 -23.67
CA TYR A 1067 18.78 -3.39 -24.84
C TYR A 1067 19.30 -2.54 -26.00
N TYR A 1068 18.70 -1.35 -26.21
CA TYR A 1068 19.15 -0.36 -27.18
C TYR A 1068 19.76 0.85 -26.44
N THR A 1069 21.09 0.90 -26.34
CA THR A 1069 21.81 1.94 -25.59
C THR A 1069 21.87 3.28 -26.32
N ASP A 1070 21.60 3.31 -27.62
CA ASP A 1070 21.54 4.51 -28.46
C ASP A 1070 20.13 5.11 -28.57
N ALA A 1071 19.13 4.50 -27.93
CA ALA A 1071 17.75 4.99 -27.95
C ALA A 1071 17.59 6.27 -27.11
N THR A 1072 16.79 7.20 -27.61
CA THR A 1072 16.52 8.49 -26.95
C THR A 1072 15.03 8.66 -26.65
N PRO A 1073 14.62 9.44 -25.63
CA PRO A 1073 13.20 9.71 -25.40
C PRO A 1073 12.53 10.33 -26.64
N ALA A 1074 11.39 9.80 -27.06
CA ALA A 1074 10.67 10.29 -28.24
C ALA A 1074 10.18 11.73 -28.02
N ARG A 1075 10.28 12.57 -29.06
CA ARG A 1075 9.59 13.87 -29.09
C ARG A 1075 8.09 13.64 -29.25
N ILE A 1076 7.31 14.15 -28.30
CA ILE A 1076 5.85 14.06 -28.28
C ILE A 1076 5.26 15.35 -28.87
N GLU A 1077 4.41 15.22 -29.88
CA GLU A 1077 3.65 16.34 -30.43
C GLU A 1077 2.34 16.48 -29.66
N THR A 1078 2.13 17.63 -29.03
CA THR A 1078 0.95 17.87 -28.19
C THR A 1078 -0.02 18.86 -28.83
N GLY A 1079 -1.31 18.59 -28.65
CA GLY A 1079 -2.40 19.46 -29.08
C GLY A 1079 -3.43 19.63 -27.97
N THR A 1080 -4.51 20.37 -28.27
CA THR A 1080 -5.62 20.53 -27.32
C THR A 1080 -6.94 20.41 -28.06
N THR A 1081 -7.87 19.67 -27.46
CA THR A 1081 -9.20 19.45 -28.02
C THR A 1081 -10.28 19.56 -26.94
N THR A 1082 -11.41 20.19 -27.28
CA THR A 1082 -12.55 20.26 -26.35
C THR A 1082 -13.39 19.00 -26.50
N ARG A 1083 -13.52 18.23 -25.42
CA ARG A 1083 -14.33 17.00 -25.37
C ARG A 1083 -15.57 17.20 -24.52
N SER A 1084 -16.67 16.56 -24.90
CA SER A 1084 -17.87 16.50 -24.08
C SER A 1084 -17.69 15.52 -22.91
N GLY A 1085 -18.52 15.61 -21.87
CA GLY A 1085 -18.44 14.67 -20.74
C GLY A 1085 -18.81 13.22 -21.08
N PHE A 1086 -19.32 12.95 -22.27
CA PHE A 1086 -19.69 11.63 -22.79
C PHE A 1086 -18.75 11.10 -23.88
N TRP A 1087 -17.77 11.90 -24.29
CA TRP A 1087 -16.84 11.48 -25.34
C TRP A 1087 -15.95 10.33 -24.86
N SER A 1088 -15.75 9.33 -25.73
CA SER A 1088 -14.83 8.23 -25.53
C SER A 1088 -14.19 7.85 -26.87
N PRO A 1089 -12.87 7.58 -26.93
CA PRO A 1089 -12.21 7.08 -28.13
C PRO A 1089 -12.38 5.56 -28.31
N GLY A 1090 -13.17 4.89 -27.45
CA GLY A 1090 -13.31 3.44 -27.42
C GLY A 1090 -12.81 2.84 -26.10
N GLN A 1091 -12.90 1.52 -25.96
CA GLN A 1091 -12.42 0.82 -24.77
C GLN A 1091 -10.88 0.78 -24.75
N MET A 1092 -10.31 0.90 -23.55
CA MET A 1092 -8.91 0.57 -23.31
C MET A 1092 -8.71 -0.95 -23.42
N ARG A 1093 -7.57 -1.35 -23.96
CA ARG A 1093 -7.18 -2.75 -23.99
C ARG A 1093 -6.74 -3.20 -22.60
N VAL A 1094 -7.38 -4.24 -22.07
CA VAL A 1094 -7.11 -4.77 -20.71
C VAL A 1094 -7.07 -6.31 -20.66
N SER A 1095 -7.23 -6.97 -21.81
CA SER A 1095 -7.28 -8.42 -21.99
C SER A 1095 -6.96 -8.81 -23.42
#